data_AF-W7XHH5-F1
#
_entry.id   AF-W7XHH5-F1
#
_cell.length_a   1.000
_cell.length_b   1.000
_cell.length_c   1.000
_cell.angle_alpha   90.00
_cell.angle_beta   90.00
_cell.angle_gamma   90.00
#
_symmetry.space_group_name_H-M   'P 1'
#
loop_
_entity.id
_entity.type
_entity.pdbx_description
1 polymer ?
#
loop_
_entity_poly.entity_id
_entity_poly.type
_entity_poly.pdbx_seq_one_letter_code
_entity_poly.pdbx_strand_id
1 'polypeptide(L)'
;MGQNQLKSKKSIEFYQQLVNGISEQIPEDCQIQKHGLKEIIKLILNQKKQFQNFEYLNSGAYALVLKAQNIKSNRMVALKFLTCTSKEGLKGIESLKKEYELLQKFSQSDFLVNVYDCFYLMDEDVEVDKNGNKKPKEKSFFVTEMELCEQNLKQLFDYLRNTQLPSQEIKEIIAIQMLEGLNTLHTKNIMHRDIKPHNFLVCPSQTYGFTIKICDLGFASAITKSKTHYPSKKGTEAYFAPEVENGESRIQSDLFSLGLVLLELDNLNVLNQNWIGFEIKREIYQGEGIASKYQIDRNSNIYKIVEICLKPNYLERTTSGDLLSELIKLHGKPLKFTLSSMILEEQIPQQAQQIFNQINELEKKKQTQFEKDAQILIDNTDSRIMKRDTNQQFTKVEILSKLLKSLYEEKKYAKNFQILNFGSFGMVLSTKKVKFNNKEIVLKIQKIVNEQEIQNEIRIMQQLKTPLVVQLYDNYVIEQATAPERYVVFELEKCSCSLQEYLERQGKEKEFSDEEKLDIAIQVIDSVNYIHCFNIIHRDIKPDNFLVCLDGNQLEIKLCDFGLSAQLEQNCEQIETLDMVGNWAYMAPEILAKNDDQNKIYSKKSDSYSVGLLLSLLDNYLILKEQTGATFMNMTSKQYEEPFKKQKINIKENTEIFKFIKQLVVWERVKRDSLSIIVEQNSNKFKSNQNDMKQIISQHYLGPLKNVEAINIGSIAPLLTQNQIQIQDIKQIKINRMENLHKIREFQNIEINLSENNIGDEGSKNLGKSITLCKNITTLTLNLSQNNIGALGSKKLGTQITECNNITTLMLSLSYNNIGDEGTKDLGTRIAQCNNITTLTLNLSDNKIGALCAKDLGTSIALCKNITTLTLNLSYNNIGDEGIKDLGTNIVQWKNITNLTLNLKSNKIGVKGVKDLGTSIALWKYITALTLDLQSNNIDAQGVKDLGTGIAQCEKITTLQFILDYNNIGDEGAKDLGTYVVLWKNITNLTLNLKSNKIGELGVKDLVTGIAEQKKITTLTLDLRSNKFGDNGVEDLGKGIAKSENITTLTLDLSFNNIGDKGAEYLGPQIANWINISTLTLNLQGNNIDKGAFFLGTGISFSKNITTLTLNLVDNKMNDYGVKYLAQGIGQCKNITTLMLDLRSNNIQDEGANDLGRGIAQCQNITTLMLDLRLDEQQCIQLENSLSKQLQKAEITIF
;
A
#
# COMPACT_ATOMS: atom_id res chain seq x y z
N MET A 1 14.83 -44.13 50.59
CA MET A 1 14.42 -43.93 49.17
C MET A 1 12.98 -43.42 49.02
N GLY A 2 11.95 -44.07 49.59
CA GLY A 2 10.53 -43.75 49.31
C GLY A 2 10.08 -42.28 49.40
N GLN A 3 10.61 -41.46 50.32
CA GLN A 3 10.22 -40.05 50.42
C GLN A 3 10.56 -39.21 49.18
N ASN A 4 11.62 -39.54 48.43
CA ASN A 4 11.95 -38.82 47.19
C ASN A 4 11.00 -39.19 46.04
N GLN A 5 10.56 -40.45 45.95
CA GLN A 5 9.55 -40.87 44.97
C GLN A 5 8.17 -40.23 45.25
N LEU A 6 7.79 -40.08 46.51
CA LEU A 6 6.57 -39.38 46.91
C LEU A 6 6.60 -37.87 46.59
N LYS A 7 7.75 -37.21 46.75
CA LYS A 7 7.93 -35.82 46.30
C LYS A 7 7.88 -35.71 44.77
N SER A 8 8.56 -36.61 44.04
CA SER A 8 8.59 -36.54 42.57
C SER A 8 7.23 -36.80 41.92
N LYS A 9 6.42 -37.73 42.46
CA LYS A 9 5.05 -37.96 41.96
C LYS A 9 4.19 -36.70 42.09
N LYS A 10 4.13 -36.10 43.29
CA LYS A 10 3.32 -34.89 43.52
C LYS A 10 3.75 -33.71 42.64
N SER A 11 5.05 -33.53 42.37
CA SER A 11 5.50 -32.48 41.44
C SER A 11 5.11 -32.76 39.98
N ILE A 12 5.05 -34.02 39.55
CA ILE A 12 4.63 -34.38 38.19
C ILE A 12 3.11 -34.21 38.04
N GLU A 13 2.32 -34.66 39.02
CA GLU A 13 0.86 -34.49 39.05
C GLU A 13 0.47 -33.00 39.05
N PHE A 14 1.11 -32.18 39.89
CA PHE A 14 0.90 -30.73 39.92
C PHE A 14 1.28 -30.05 38.60
N TYR A 15 2.43 -30.38 38.02
CA TYR A 15 2.86 -29.85 36.72
C TYR A 15 1.87 -30.22 35.60
N GLN A 16 1.38 -31.46 35.58
CA GLN A 16 0.39 -31.91 34.59
C GLN A 16 -0.96 -31.21 34.77
N GLN A 17 -1.43 -31.02 36.02
CA GLN A 17 -2.67 -30.28 36.31
C GLN A 17 -2.56 -28.81 35.90
N LEU A 18 -1.47 -28.12 36.27
CA LEU A 18 -1.21 -26.73 35.91
C LEU A 18 -1.18 -26.53 34.39
N VAL A 19 -0.42 -27.38 33.69
CA VAL A 19 -0.34 -27.32 32.22
C VAL A 19 -1.68 -27.63 31.57
N ASN A 20 -2.45 -28.62 32.07
CA ASN A 20 -3.77 -28.93 31.51
C ASN A 20 -4.73 -27.75 31.69
N GLY A 21 -4.98 -27.30 32.92
CA GLY A 21 -5.95 -26.25 33.20
C GLY A 21 -5.63 -24.90 32.58
N ILE A 22 -4.35 -24.58 32.34
CA ILE A 22 -3.97 -23.41 31.54
C ILE A 22 -4.14 -23.71 30.04
N SER A 23 -3.78 -24.90 29.55
CA SER A 23 -3.89 -25.22 28.11
C SER A 23 -5.32 -25.32 27.57
N GLU A 24 -6.30 -25.70 28.38
CA GLU A 24 -7.72 -25.63 28.00
C GLU A 24 -8.14 -24.15 27.80
N GLN A 25 -7.64 -23.28 28.69
CA GLN A 25 -7.76 -21.82 28.56
C GLN A 25 -6.86 -21.20 27.47
N ILE A 26 -6.07 -21.99 26.73
CA ILE A 26 -5.26 -21.57 25.56
C ILE A 26 -5.78 -22.29 24.29
N PRO A 27 -6.92 -21.86 23.73
CA PRO A 27 -7.63 -22.59 22.67
C PRO A 27 -7.09 -22.44 21.21
N GLU A 28 -6.10 -23.28 20.84
CA GLU A 28 -5.86 -23.98 19.54
C GLU A 28 -5.12 -23.42 18.24
N ASP A 29 -4.97 -22.12 17.89
CA ASP A 29 -3.93 -21.65 16.89
C ASP A 29 -2.69 -20.91 17.43
N CYS A 30 -2.75 -19.63 17.90
CA CYS A 30 -1.64 -18.90 18.57
C CYS A 30 -0.57 -19.85 19.07
N GLN A 31 0.61 -19.71 18.46
CA GLN A 31 1.49 -20.83 18.17
C GLN A 31 2.04 -21.52 19.43
N ILE A 32 1.88 -20.89 20.60
CA ILE A 32 2.07 -21.46 21.94
C ILE A 32 0.91 -22.42 22.28
N GLN A 33 0.88 -23.56 21.59
CA GLN A 33 -0.09 -24.63 21.81
C GLN A 33 0.21 -25.51 23.02
N LYS A 34 -0.67 -26.46 23.39
CA LYS A 34 -0.49 -27.36 24.58
C LYS A 34 0.88 -28.06 24.65
N HIS A 35 1.57 -28.27 23.52
CA HIS A 35 2.97 -28.71 23.49
C HIS A 35 3.96 -27.57 23.79
N GLY A 36 3.81 -26.41 23.14
CA GLY A 36 4.58 -25.20 23.42
C GLY A 36 4.41 -24.70 24.86
N LEU A 37 3.23 -24.85 25.46
CA LEU A 37 2.99 -24.56 26.89
C LEU A 37 3.72 -25.54 27.81
N LYS A 38 3.77 -26.85 27.49
CA LYS A 38 4.64 -27.80 28.20
C LYS A 38 6.09 -27.34 28.12
N GLU A 39 6.54 -26.92 26.95
CA GLU A 39 7.91 -26.43 26.75
C GLU A 39 8.17 -25.14 27.54
N ILE A 40 7.29 -24.13 27.47
CA ILE A 40 7.38 -22.89 28.26
C ILE A 40 7.38 -23.16 29.76
N ILE A 41 6.41 -23.92 30.29
CA ILE A 41 6.29 -24.16 31.72
C ILE A 41 7.47 -25.02 32.23
N LYS A 42 7.99 -25.97 31.44
CA LYS A 42 9.26 -26.68 31.70
C LYS A 42 10.44 -25.69 31.75
N LEU A 43 10.59 -24.85 30.73
CA LEU A 43 11.74 -23.94 30.58
C LEU A 43 11.73 -22.84 31.65
N ILE A 44 10.61 -22.18 31.91
CA ILE A 44 10.51 -21.11 32.91
C ILE A 44 10.73 -21.65 34.34
N LEU A 45 10.17 -22.81 34.68
CA LEU A 45 10.39 -23.45 35.99
C LEU A 45 11.83 -23.95 36.17
N ASN A 46 12.58 -24.21 35.09
CA ASN A 46 14.00 -24.57 35.20
C ASN A 46 14.93 -23.34 35.22
N GLN A 47 14.76 -22.43 34.25
CA GLN A 47 15.68 -21.31 33.96
C GLN A 47 15.33 -20.02 34.73
N LYS A 48 14.06 -19.83 35.09
CA LYS A 48 13.52 -18.60 35.70
C LYS A 48 12.63 -18.92 36.92
N LYS A 49 13.18 -19.74 37.83
CA LYS A 49 12.60 -20.23 39.11
C LYS A 49 11.98 -19.17 40.04
N GLN A 50 12.15 -17.89 39.73
CA GLN A 50 11.52 -16.75 40.42
C GLN A 50 10.03 -16.54 40.07
N PHE A 51 9.50 -17.18 39.02
CA PHE A 51 8.07 -17.07 38.66
C PHE A 51 7.28 -18.30 39.11
N GLN A 52 6.15 -18.06 39.77
CA GLN A 52 5.25 -19.08 40.33
C GLN A 52 3.78 -18.66 40.16
N ASN A 53 2.83 -19.53 40.53
CA ASN A 53 1.39 -19.23 40.56
C ASN A 53 0.86 -18.69 39.22
N PHE A 54 0.99 -19.51 38.16
CA PHE A 54 0.58 -19.18 36.81
C PHE A 54 -0.93 -19.34 36.60
N GLU A 55 -1.58 -18.33 36.03
CA GLU A 55 -2.98 -18.35 35.61
C GLU A 55 -3.09 -17.76 34.20
N TYR A 56 -4.07 -18.19 33.39
CA TYR A 56 -4.34 -17.58 32.08
C TYR A 56 -4.97 -16.19 32.24
N LEU A 57 -4.61 -15.24 31.38
CA LEU A 57 -5.27 -13.94 31.26
C LEU A 57 -5.85 -13.71 29.87
N ASN A 58 -5.01 -13.75 28.84
CA ASN A 58 -5.40 -13.39 27.47
C ASN A 58 -4.43 -13.98 26.43
N SER A 59 -4.78 -13.96 25.15
CA SER A 59 -3.94 -14.40 24.04
C SER A 59 -4.35 -13.74 22.71
N GLY A 60 -3.43 -13.68 21.76
CA GLY A 60 -3.67 -13.37 20.35
C GLY A 60 -2.70 -14.16 19.47
N ALA A 61 -2.85 -14.14 18.15
CA ALA A 61 -2.23 -15.10 17.19
C ALA A 61 -0.71 -15.41 17.31
N TYR A 62 0.08 -14.60 18.01
CA TYR A 62 1.52 -14.83 18.25
C TYR A 62 1.91 -14.78 19.73
N ALA A 63 0.95 -14.49 20.63
CA ALA A 63 1.18 -14.05 22.00
C ALA A 63 0.27 -14.77 23.01
N LEU A 64 0.85 -15.22 24.12
CA LEU A 64 0.16 -15.74 25.29
C LEU A 64 0.45 -14.85 26.50
N VAL A 65 -0.57 -14.39 27.21
CA VAL A 65 -0.43 -13.60 28.44
C VAL A 65 -0.87 -14.44 29.64
N LEU A 66 0.07 -14.75 30.54
CA LEU A 66 -0.21 -15.41 31.82
C LEU A 66 0.02 -14.44 32.98
N LYS A 67 -0.85 -14.48 33.98
CA LYS A 67 -0.59 -13.91 35.31
C LYS A 67 0.43 -14.80 36.02
N ALA A 68 1.38 -14.20 36.74
CA ALA A 68 2.35 -14.91 37.58
C ALA A 68 2.75 -14.08 38.79
N GLN A 69 3.33 -14.73 39.80
CA GLN A 69 4.00 -14.10 40.93
C GLN A 69 5.52 -14.18 40.76
N ASN A 70 6.20 -13.03 40.66
CA ASN A 70 7.64 -12.93 40.74
C ASN A 70 8.06 -12.88 42.22
N ILE A 71 8.53 -14.00 42.76
CA ILE A 71 8.91 -14.13 44.18
C ILE A 71 10.22 -13.40 44.53
N LYS A 72 11.05 -13.04 43.54
CA LYS A 72 12.31 -12.28 43.77
C LYS A 72 12.02 -10.80 44.05
N SER A 73 11.00 -10.23 43.41
CA SER A 73 10.53 -8.85 43.63
C SER A 73 9.24 -8.78 44.45
N ASN A 74 8.73 -9.91 44.93
CA ASN A 74 7.43 -10.10 45.59
C ASN A 74 6.27 -9.35 44.90
N ARG A 75 6.08 -9.58 43.59
CA ARG A 75 5.13 -8.82 42.76
C ARG A 75 4.24 -9.75 41.92
N MET A 76 2.96 -9.39 41.75
CA MET A 76 2.10 -9.97 40.73
C MET A 76 2.34 -9.26 39.38
N VAL A 77 2.49 -10.02 38.31
CA VAL A 77 2.87 -9.54 36.98
C VAL A 77 2.09 -10.25 35.88
N ALA A 78 1.96 -9.60 34.73
CA ALA A 78 1.54 -10.25 33.49
C ALA A 78 2.80 -10.61 32.68
N LEU A 79 2.88 -11.86 32.20
CA LEU A 79 3.97 -12.37 31.37
C LEU A 79 3.45 -12.59 29.95
N LYS A 80 3.88 -11.75 29.01
CA LYS A 80 3.57 -11.87 27.57
C LYS A 80 4.63 -12.76 26.91
N PHE A 81 4.31 -14.04 26.74
CA PHE A 81 5.11 -15.02 26.02
C PHE A 81 4.81 -14.96 24.52
N LEU A 82 5.85 -15.06 23.70
CA LEU A 82 5.79 -14.92 22.24
C LEU A 82 6.66 -16.00 21.60
N THR A 83 6.21 -16.57 20.49
CA THR A 83 6.90 -17.67 19.79
C THR A 83 8.01 -17.18 18.87
N CYS A 84 9.10 -17.95 18.78
CA CYS A 84 10.20 -17.72 17.85
C CYS A 84 10.46 -19.02 17.07
N THR A 85 9.96 -19.08 15.82
CA THR A 85 10.15 -20.21 14.90
C THR A 85 11.12 -19.87 13.76
N SER A 86 11.68 -20.91 13.12
CA SER A 86 12.65 -20.77 12.02
C SER A 86 12.06 -20.20 10.71
N LYS A 87 10.74 -20.26 10.51
CA LYS A 87 10.08 -19.95 9.23
C LYS A 87 9.48 -18.56 9.09
N GLU A 88 9.10 -17.88 10.17
CA GLU A 88 8.49 -16.53 10.09
C GLU A 88 9.51 -15.38 10.19
N GLY A 89 10.77 -15.71 10.48
CA GLY A 89 11.92 -14.82 10.29
C GLY A 89 12.07 -13.69 11.33
N LEU A 90 13.17 -12.95 11.18
CA LEU A 90 13.66 -11.96 12.14
C LEU A 90 12.67 -10.81 12.42
N LYS A 91 11.81 -10.48 11.44
CA LYS A 91 10.88 -9.33 11.48
C LYS A 91 9.84 -9.43 12.61
N GLY A 92 9.35 -10.63 12.93
CA GLY A 92 8.40 -10.82 14.03
C GLY A 92 9.02 -10.46 15.39
N ILE A 93 10.18 -11.04 15.69
CA ILE A 93 10.94 -10.81 16.93
C ILE A 93 11.36 -9.34 17.05
N GLU A 94 11.69 -8.68 15.94
CA GLU A 94 12.04 -7.26 15.91
C GLU A 94 10.83 -6.36 16.21
N SER A 95 9.64 -6.64 15.66
CA SER A 95 8.42 -5.89 15.98
C SER A 95 8.00 -6.02 17.45
N LEU A 96 8.33 -7.14 18.09
CA LEU A 96 8.01 -7.42 19.50
C LEU A 96 9.04 -6.79 20.46
N LYS A 97 10.32 -6.75 20.08
CA LYS A 97 11.31 -5.91 20.76
C LYS A 97 10.93 -4.44 20.69
N LYS A 98 10.46 -3.97 19.53
CA LYS A 98 9.98 -2.60 19.32
C LYS A 98 8.84 -2.23 20.27
N GLU A 99 7.90 -3.15 20.55
CA GLU A 99 6.84 -2.94 21.55
C GLU A 99 7.43 -2.77 22.97
N TYR A 100 8.28 -3.69 23.41
CA TYR A 100 8.96 -3.60 24.72
C TYR A 100 9.83 -2.36 24.85
N GLU A 101 10.63 -2.02 23.83
CA GLU A 101 11.49 -0.83 23.80
C GLU A 101 10.70 0.47 23.79
N LEU A 102 9.48 0.50 23.22
CA LEU A 102 8.58 1.64 23.32
C LEU A 102 7.99 1.75 24.73
N LEU A 103 7.42 0.67 25.26
CA LEU A 103 6.87 0.68 26.64
C LEU A 103 7.95 0.97 27.69
N GLN A 104 9.20 0.52 27.49
CA GLN A 104 10.32 0.82 28.38
C GLN A 104 10.70 2.31 28.36
N LYS A 105 10.59 3.00 27.22
CA LYS A 105 10.77 4.46 27.11
C LYS A 105 9.68 5.26 27.84
N PHE A 106 8.55 4.62 28.16
CA PHE A 106 7.46 5.16 28.98
C PHE A 106 7.33 4.46 30.35
N SER A 107 8.33 3.67 30.76
CA SER A 107 8.39 3.12 32.11
C SER A 107 8.43 4.27 33.13
N GLN A 108 7.68 4.15 34.22
CA GLN A 108 7.33 5.21 35.18
C GLN A 108 6.25 6.22 34.68
N SER A 109 5.56 5.94 33.57
CA SER A 109 4.31 6.65 33.25
C SER A 109 3.13 6.11 34.06
N ASP A 110 2.31 7.02 34.58
CA ASP A 110 1.03 6.68 35.22
C ASP A 110 -0.07 6.27 34.22
N PHE A 111 0.11 6.57 32.92
CA PHE A 111 -0.90 6.42 31.87
C PHE A 111 -0.54 5.43 30.75
N LEU A 112 0.58 4.72 30.88
CA LEU A 112 0.96 3.60 30.02
C LEU A 112 1.31 2.38 30.87
N VAL A 113 1.02 1.18 30.36
CA VAL A 113 1.33 -0.07 31.07
C VAL A 113 2.85 -0.25 31.26
N ASN A 114 3.30 -0.45 32.49
CA ASN A 114 4.73 -0.58 32.76
C ASN A 114 5.28 -1.95 32.33
N VAL A 115 6.53 -1.96 31.87
CA VAL A 115 7.32 -3.18 31.61
C VAL A 115 8.51 -3.24 32.56
N TYR A 116 8.89 -4.46 32.97
CA TYR A 116 9.82 -4.70 34.08
C TYR A 116 11.08 -5.49 33.68
N ASP A 117 10.95 -6.52 32.83
CA ASP A 117 12.06 -7.34 32.31
C ASP A 117 11.67 -7.88 30.92
N CYS A 118 12.65 -8.32 30.13
CA CYS A 118 12.40 -9.20 28.98
C CYS A 118 13.51 -10.24 28.82
N PHE A 119 13.15 -11.47 28.46
CA PHE A 119 14.09 -12.58 28.39
C PHE A 119 13.67 -13.65 27.39
N TYR A 120 14.62 -14.52 27.05
CA TYR A 120 14.38 -15.70 26.21
C TYR A 120 14.29 -16.98 27.05
N LEU A 121 13.55 -17.96 26.53
CA LEU A 121 13.54 -19.36 26.97
C LEU A 121 13.93 -20.25 25.78
N MET A 122 14.90 -21.15 25.99
CA MET A 122 15.52 -22.00 24.95
C MET A 122 15.93 -23.35 25.55
N ASP A 123 15.84 -24.46 24.80
CA ASP A 123 16.32 -25.78 25.27
C ASP A 123 17.87 -25.90 25.18
N GLU A 124 18.46 -26.86 25.89
CA GLU A 124 19.91 -26.90 26.17
C GLU A 124 20.77 -27.39 24.99
N ASP A 125 20.17 -28.08 24.01
CA ASP A 125 20.84 -28.53 22.78
C ASP A 125 21.13 -27.36 21.82
N VAL A 126 22.31 -26.76 21.95
CA VAL A 126 22.78 -25.71 21.06
C VAL A 126 23.45 -26.29 19.82
N GLU A 127 22.98 -25.93 18.62
CA GLU A 127 23.81 -26.08 17.42
C GLU A 127 24.92 -25.02 17.43
N VAL A 128 26.17 -25.48 17.46
CA VAL A 128 27.35 -24.62 17.33
C VAL A 128 27.75 -24.63 15.86
N ASP A 129 27.72 -23.47 15.21
CA ASP A 129 28.13 -23.38 13.81
C ASP A 129 29.66 -23.51 13.62
N LYS A 130 30.11 -23.55 12.37
CA LYS A 130 31.53 -23.75 12.01
C LYS A 130 32.47 -22.67 12.56
N ASN A 131 31.94 -21.55 13.05
CA ASN A 131 32.70 -20.43 13.61
C ASN A 131 32.62 -20.39 15.16
N GLY A 132 31.98 -21.38 15.80
CA GLY A 132 31.82 -21.45 17.25
C GLY A 132 30.58 -20.70 17.78
N ASN A 133 29.74 -20.12 16.92
CA ASN A 133 28.58 -19.37 17.36
C ASN A 133 27.41 -20.29 17.73
N LYS A 134 26.79 -20.01 18.89
CA LYS A 134 25.64 -20.73 19.42
C LYS A 134 24.35 -20.31 18.70
N LYS A 135 23.82 -21.15 17.83
CA LYS A 135 22.53 -20.93 17.16
C LYS A 135 21.37 -21.50 18.01
N PRO A 136 20.23 -20.80 18.12
CA PRO A 136 19.02 -21.36 18.74
C PRO A 136 18.46 -22.50 17.88
N LYS A 137 18.01 -23.59 18.53
CA LYS A 137 17.11 -24.58 17.89
C LYS A 137 15.76 -23.96 17.53
N GLU A 138 15.02 -24.63 16.65
CA GLU A 138 13.77 -24.15 16.01
C GLU A 138 12.60 -23.79 16.95
N LYS A 139 12.74 -24.00 18.26
CA LYS A 139 11.77 -23.60 19.27
C LYS A 139 12.45 -22.75 20.34
N SER A 140 12.18 -21.44 20.31
CA SER A 140 12.49 -20.55 21.42
C SER A 140 11.30 -19.63 21.68
N PHE A 141 11.28 -19.01 22.86
CA PHE A 141 10.22 -18.07 23.25
C PHE A 141 10.83 -16.77 23.76
N PHE A 142 10.28 -15.64 23.35
CA PHE A 142 10.55 -14.33 23.93
C PHE A 142 9.47 -14.02 24.96
N VAL A 143 9.85 -13.45 26.11
CA VAL A 143 8.94 -13.20 27.23
C VAL A 143 9.15 -11.79 27.74
N THR A 144 8.06 -11.02 27.87
CA THR A 144 8.04 -9.70 28.49
C THR A 144 7.31 -9.76 29.83
N GLU A 145 7.94 -9.24 30.89
CA GLU A 145 7.34 -9.07 32.22
C GLU A 145 6.71 -7.67 32.32
N MET A 146 5.42 -7.61 32.64
CA MET A 146 4.57 -6.41 32.57
C MET A 146 3.79 -6.18 33.87
N GLU A 147 3.34 -4.94 34.05
CA GLU A 147 2.34 -4.55 35.04
C GLU A 147 1.03 -5.33 34.85
N LEU A 148 0.48 -5.85 35.95
CA LEU A 148 -0.80 -6.54 35.95
C LEU A 148 -1.94 -5.55 36.20
N CYS A 149 -2.75 -5.30 35.19
CA CYS A 149 -4.06 -4.66 35.33
C CYS A 149 -5.17 -5.70 35.06
N GLU A 150 -6.34 -5.51 35.65
CA GLU A 150 -7.33 -6.60 35.76
C GLU A 150 -8.28 -6.71 34.56
N GLN A 151 -8.59 -5.57 33.93
CA GLN A 151 -9.61 -5.45 32.88
C GLN A 151 -9.23 -4.38 31.85
N ASN A 152 -9.98 -4.31 30.75
CA ASN A 152 -9.95 -3.21 29.78
C ASN A 152 -11.23 -2.36 29.79
N LEU A 153 -11.18 -1.20 29.14
CA LEU A 153 -12.26 -0.22 29.13
C LEU A 153 -13.54 -0.73 28.41
N LYS A 154 -13.43 -1.70 27.49
CA LYS A 154 -14.62 -2.35 26.88
C LYS A 154 -15.42 -3.10 27.93
N GLN A 155 -14.75 -3.86 28.81
CA GLN A 155 -15.39 -4.59 29.91
C GLN A 155 -16.06 -3.62 30.89
N LEU A 156 -15.40 -2.50 31.21
CA LEU A 156 -15.97 -1.44 32.06
C LEU A 156 -17.23 -0.81 31.42
N PHE A 157 -17.18 -0.42 30.14
CA PHE A 157 -18.34 0.15 29.44
C PHE A 157 -19.53 -0.82 29.43
N ASP A 158 -19.28 -2.11 29.16
CA ASP A 158 -20.33 -3.13 29.16
C ASP A 158 -20.89 -3.40 30.55
N TYR A 159 -20.10 -3.27 31.61
CA TYR A 159 -20.60 -3.35 32.98
C TYR A 159 -21.49 -2.15 33.34
N LEU A 160 -21.02 -0.93 33.08
CA LEU A 160 -21.74 0.31 33.43
C LEU A 160 -23.10 0.42 32.71
N ARG A 161 -23.19 -0.10 31.48
CA ARG A 161 -24.45 -0.28 30.73
C ARG A 161 -25.47 -1.20 31.40
N ASN A 162 -25.01 -2.17 32.17
CA ASN A 162 -25.84 -3.23 32.77
C ASN A 162 -26.07 -3.05 34.28
N THR A 163 -25.58 -1.97 34.88
CA THR A 163 -25.68 -1.71 36.33
C THR A 163 -26.14 -0.29 36.62
N GLN A 164 -25.24 0.61 37.03
CA GLN A 164 -25.52 2.02 37.26
C GLN A 164 -24.50 2.88 36.51
N LEU A 165 -25.00 3.88 35.80
CA LEU A 165 -24.18 4.80 35.01
C LEU A 165 -23.37 5.72 35.94
N PRO A 166 -22.11 6.04 35.58
CA PRO A 166 -21.28 6.95 36.37
C PRO A 166 -21.80 8.39 36.30
N SER A 167 -21.49 9.19 37.33
CA SER A 167 -21.75 10.62 37.31
C SER A 167 -20.91 11.32 36.23
N GLN A 168 -21.31 12.53 35.83
CA GLN A 168 -20.63 13.23 34.74
C GLN A 168 -19.17 13.56 35.07
N GLU A 169 -18.88 13.85 36.35
CA GLU A 169 -17.54 14.09 36.87
C GLU A 169 -16.65 12.84 36.73
N ILE A 170 -17.19 11.65 37.00
CA ILE A 170 -16.46 10.39 36.84
C ILE A 170 -16.17 10.12 35.36
N LYS A 171 -17.11 10.40 34.45
CA LYS A 171 -16.85 10.33 33.00
C LYS A 171 -15.77 11.32 32.56
N GLU A 172 -15.81 12.56 33.05
CA GLU A 172 -14.81 13.59 32.73
C GLU A 172 -13.42 13.19 33.25
N ILE A 173 -13.32 12.55 34.44
CA ILE A 173 -12.07 11.98 34.95
C ILE A 173 -11.56 10.85 34.03
N ILE A 174 -12.41 9.93 33.57
CA ILE A 174 -12.02 8.88 32.61
C ILE A 174 -11.54 9.52 31.29
N ALA A 175 -12.24 10.53 30.78
CA ALA A 175 -11.89 11.25 29.56
C ALA A 175 -10.53 11.97 29.67
N ILE A 176 -10.28 12.65 30.79
CA ILE A 176 -9.01 13.31 31.09
C ILE A 176 -7.85 12.31 31.09
N GLN A 177 -7.99 11.16 31.77
CA GLN A 177 -6.91 10.15 31.82
C GLN A 177 -6.60 9.55 30.43
N MET A 178 -7.62 9.29 29.61
CA MET A 178 -7.41 8.82 28.23
C MET A 178 -6.72 9.87 27.35
N LEU A 179 -7.12 11.15 27.47
CA LEU A 179 -6.47 12.27 26.78
C LEU A 179 -5.03 12.48 27.26
N GLU A 180 -4.74 12.35 28.55
CA GLU A 180 -3.39 12.54 29.11
C GLU A 180 -2.43 11.40 28.74
N GLY A 181 -2.92 10.14 28.71
CA GLY A 181 -2.20 9.00 28.15
C GLY A 181 -1.90 9.16 26.65
N LEU A 182 -2.90 9.58 25.86
CA LEU A 182 -2.68 9.80 24.43
C LEU A 182 -1.76 11.01 24.17
N ASN A 183 -1.89 12.08 24.97
CA ASN A 183 -0.99 13.23 24.93
C ASN A 183 0.46 12.87 25.29
N THR A 184 0.67 11.88 26.18
CA THR A 184 2.00 11.36 26.51
C THR A 184 2.67 10.70 25.30
N LEU A 185 1.90 10.08 24.40
CA LEU A 185 2.39 9.59 23.10
C LEU A 185 2.54 10.72 22.07
N HIS A 186 1.50 11.55 21.89
CA HIS A 186 1.43 12.60 20.87
C HIS A 186 2.49 13.70 21.06
N THR A 187 2.82 14.08 22.29
CA THR A 187 3.92 15.03 22.59
C THR A 187 5.32 14.48 22.30
N LYS A 188 5.46 13.16 22.08
CA LYS A 188 6.66 12.51 21.54
C LYS A 188 6.55 12.24 20.03
N ASN A 189 5.51 12.78 19.38
CA ASN A 189 5.09 12.48 18.01
C ASN A 189 4.85 10.97 17.77
N ILE A 190 4.40 10.22 18.77
CA ILE A 190 4.00 8.82 18.58
C ILE A 190 2.48 8.76 18.47
N MET A 191 2.00 8.19 17.36
CA MET A 191 0.61 7.78 17.19
C MET A 191 0.42 6.33 17.65
N HIS A 192 -0.73 6.03 18.23
CA HIS A 192 -1.10 4.70 18.71
C HIS A 192 -1.65 3.82 17.57
N ARG A 193 -2.49 4.40 16.70
CA ARG A 193 -3.12 3.80 15.49
C ARG A 193 -4.19 2.75 15.72
N ASP A 194 -4.33 2.25 16.94
CA ASP A 194 -5.36 1.27 17.30
C ASP A 194 -6.07 1.72 18.59
N ILE A 195 -6.50 2.99 18.62
CA ILE A 195 -7.27 3.56 19.73
C ILE A 195 -8.68 2.98 19.72
N LYS A 196 -8.95 2.12 20.71
CA LYS A 196 -10.24 1.45 20.94
C LYS A 196 -10.36 1.05 22.42
N PRO A 197 -11.57 0.79 22.96
CA PRO A 197 -11.75 0.49 24.38
C PRO A 197 -11.01 -0.77 24.90
N HIS A 198 -10.60 -1.68 24.01
CA HIS A 198 -9.79 -2.84 24.39
C HIS A 198 -8.34 -2.50 24.78
N ASN A 199 -7.79 -1.40 24.23
CA ASN A 199 -6.36 -1.04 24.38
C ASN A 199 -6.11 -0.02 25.50
N PHE A 200 -7.15 0.29 26.28
CA PHE A 200 -7.09 1.01 27.55
C PHE A 200 -7.35 0.01 28.68
N LEU A 201 -6.35 -0.22 29.54
CA LEU A 201 -6.46 -1.07 30.73
C LEU A 201 -6.95 -0.27 31.93
N VAL A 202 -7.70 -0.93 32.81
CA VAL A 202 -8.19 -0.40 34.08
C VAL A 202 -7.40 -1.06 35.21
N CYS A 203 -6.69 -0.23 35.97
CA CYS A 203 -5.77 -0.65 37.03
C CYS A 203 -6.20 0.01 38.36
N PRO A 204 -6.19 -0.68 39.53
CA PRO A 204 -6.55 -0.05 40.80
C PRO A 204 -5.65 1.14 41.15
N SER A 205 -6.21 2.21 41.74
CA SER A 205 -5.46 3.43 42.10
C SER A 205 -5.90 4.00 43.44
N GLN A 206 -4.95 4.25 44.34
CA GLN A 206 -5.21 4.93 45.60
C GLN A 206 -5.52 6.43 45.43
N THR A 207 -5.12 7.02 44.31
CA THR A 207 -5.31 8.47 44.02
C THR A 207 -6.68 8.74 43.38
N TYR A 208 -7.18 7.84 42.55
CA TYR A 208 -8.38 8.07 41.72
C TYR A 208 -9.43 6.93 41.80
N GLY A 209 -9.22 5.91 42.65
CA GLY A 209 -9.98 4.66 42.66
C GLY A 209 -9.52 3.68 41.57
N PHE A 210 -9.45 4.14 40.32
CA PHE A 210 -8.78 3.44 39.22
C PHE A 210 -7.95 4.39 38.35
N THR A 211 -6.93 3.85 37.70
CA THR A 211 -6.18 4.49 36.62
C THR A 211 -6.47 3.83 35.28
N ILE A 212 -6.53 4.64 34.22
CA ILE A 212 -6.67 4.20 32.84
C ILE A 212 -5.29 4.26 32.17
N LYS A 213 -4.79 3.12 31.67
CA LYS A 213 -3.46 3.01 31.06
C LYS A 213 -3.52 2.48 29.63
N ILE A 214 -2.81 3.12 28.71
CA ILE A 214 -2.69 2.64 27.32
C ILE A 214 -1.79 1.39 27.27
N CYS A 215 -2.20 0.39 26.50
CA CYS A 215 -1.45 -0.83 26.20
C CYS A 215 -1.41 -1.12 24.69
N ASP A 216 -0.74 -2.22 24.33
CA ASP A 216 -0.47 -2.68 22.95
C ASP A 216 0.05 -1.58 22.01
N LEU A 217 1.35 -1.30 22.12
CA LEU A 217 2.05 -0.41 21.20
C LEU A 217 2.54 -1.15 19.93
N GLY A 218 2.00 -2.35 19.60
CA GLY A 218 2.44 -3.16 18.46
C GLY A 218 2.27 -2.47 17.11
N PHE A 219 1.23 -1.64 16.95
CA PHE A 219 1.03 -0.79 15.76
C PHE A 219 1.59 0.63 15.90
N ALA A 220 2.01 1.04 17.11
CA ALA A 220 2.35 2.41 17.42
C ALA A 220 3.50 2.93 16.53
N SER A 221 3.27 4.07 15.88
CA SER A 221 4.16 4.63 14.87
C SER A 221 4.69 5.99 15.30
N ALA A 222 5.95 6.28 15.00
CA ALA A 222 6.44 7.65 15.13
C ALA A 222 5.94 8.41 13.89
N ILE A 223 5.16 9.47 14.11
CA ILE A 223 4.89 10.50 13.12
C ILE A 223 6.07 11.45 13.09
N THR A 224 6.36 11.91 11.88
CA THR A 224 7.54 12.72 11.61
C THR A 224 7.16 13.78 10.58
N LYS A 225 7.88 14.90 10.50
CA LYS A 225 7.46 16.05 9.69
C LYS A 225 7.41 15.82 8.15
N SER A 226 7.86 14.68 7.60
CA SER A 226 7.56 14.30 6.20
C SER A 226 6.37 13.35 6.10
N LYS A 227 6.32 12.30 6.93
CA LYS A 227 5.13 11.44 7.08
C LYS A 227 4.15 12.05 8.07
N THR A 228 3.56 13.19 7.64
CA THR A 228 2.38 13.82 8.28
C THR A 228 1.15 12.89 8.29
N HIS A 229 1.21 11.84 7.49
CA HIS A 229 0.41 10.63 7.53
C HIS A 229 1.31 9.41 7.35
N TYR A 230 0.93 8.30 7.96
CA TYR A 230 1.51 6.98 7.73
C TYR A 230 0.63 6.24 6.71
N PRO A 231 1.16 5.86 5.52
CA PRO A 231 0.38 5.20 4.48
C PRO A 231 0.18 3.69 4.79
N SER A 232 -0.70 3.38 5.74
CA SER A 232 -1.26 2.02 5.86
C SER A 232 -2.57 1.99 6.66
N LYS A 233 -3.59 1.31 6.15
CA LYS A 233 -4.81 0.97 6.89
C LYS A 233 -4.48 -0.12 7.92
N LYS A 234 -4.33 0.24 9.20
CA LYS A 234 -4.02 -0.65 10.34
C LYS A 234 -4.75 -0.17 11.60
N GLY A 235 -5.08 -1.10 12.50
CA GLY A 235 -5.98 -0.90 13.64
C GLY A 235 -7.38 -1.44 13.37
N THR A 236 -8.28 -1.38 14.35
CA THR A 236 -9.66 -1.88 14.21
C THR A 236 -10.56 -0.92 13.40
N GLU A 237 -11.08 -1.42 12.26
CA GLU A 237 -11.78 -0.62 11.23
C GLU A 237 -12.92 0.26 11.76
N ALA A 238 -13.69 -0.22 12.74
CA ALA A 238 -14.80 0.53 13.33
C ALA A 238 -14.40 1.93 13.81
N TYR A 239 -13.15 2.12 14.29
CA TYR A 239 -12.68 3.38 14.88
C TYR A 239 -11.93 4.28 13.89
N PHE A 240 -11.82 3.89 12.60
CA PHE A 240 -11.08 4.66 11.61
C PHE A 240 -11.68 6.05 11.35
N ALA A 241 -10.78 7.02 11.19
CA ALA A 241 -11.07 8.37 10.72
C ALA A 241 -11.21 8.40 9.18
N PRO A 242 -11.84 9.44 8.59
CA PRO A 242 -12.00 9.57 7.14
C PRO A 242 -10.69 9.40 6.37
N GLU A 243 -9.60 9.98 6.88
CA GLU A 243 -8.28 9.86 6.25
C GLU A 243 -7.67 8.45 6.36
N VAL A 244 -7.92 7.72 7.46
CA VAL A 244 -7.44 6.32 7.64
C VAL A 244 -8.18 5.37 6.70
N GLU A 245 -9.47 5.63 6.45
CA GLU A 245 -10.28 4.88 5.49
C GLU A 245 -9.72 5.01 4.06
N ASN A 246 -9.19 6.19 3.73
CA ASN A 246 -8.46 6.49 2.50
C ASN A 246 -6.98 6.04 2.53
N GLY A 247 -6.53 5.36 3.60
CA GLY A 247 -5.18 4.79 3.74
C GLY A 247 -4.17 5.64 4.52
N GLU A 248 -4.54 6.83 4.98
CA GLU A 248 -3.65 7.81 5.61
C GLU A 248 -3.86 7.90 7.14
N SER A 249 -2.98 7.30 7.95
CA SER A 249 -3.07 7.47 9.42
C SER A 249 -2.35 8.74 9.91
N ARG A 250 -3.01 9.61 10.68
CA ARG A 250 -2.45 10.86 11.25
C ARG A 250 -2.57 10.89 12.79
N ILE A 251 -1.88 11.81 13.48
CA ILE A 251 -2.05 11.97 14.96
C ILE A 251 -3.49 12.38 15.27
N GLN A 252 -4.07 13.22 14.41
CA GLN A 252 -5.47 13.62 14.42
C GLN A 252 -6.44 12.46 14.13
N SER A 253 -5.97 11.32 13.61
CA SER A 253 -6.78 10.11 13.47
C SER A 253 -6.95 9.38 14.79
N ASP A 254 -5.91 9.31 15.63
CA ASP A 254 -6.05 8.80 17.00
C ASP A 254 -7.05 9.65 17.80
N LEU A 255 -7.07 10.98 17.57
CA LEU A 255 -8.03 11.90 18.21
C LEU A 255 -9.47 11.66 17.73
N PHE A 256 -9.68 11.36 16.46
CA PHE A 256 -10.99 10.96 15.94
C PHE A 256 -11.45 9.62 16.53
N SER A 257 -10.56 8.63 16.57
CA SER A 257 -10.79 7.33 17.21
C SER A 257 -11.12 7.48 18.70
N LEU A 258 -10.39 8.34 19.42
CA LEU A 258 -10.70 8.69 20.81
C LEU A 258 -12.03 9.46 20.93
N GLY A 259 -12.37 10.33 19.98
CA GLY A 259 -13.67 11.02 19.92
C GLY A 259 -14.86 10.06 19.87
N LEU A 260 -14.73 8.94 19.16
CA LEU A 260 -15.74 7.88 19.16
C LEU A 260 -15.83 7.20 20.54
N VAL A 261 -14.69 6.86 21.17
CA VAL A 261 -14.66 6.27 22.52
C VAL A 261 -15.22 7.23 23.59
N LEU A 262 -14.95 8.53 23.47
CA LEU A 262 -15.46 9.58 24.35
C LEU A 262 -16.97 9.77 24.19
N LEU A 263 -17.50 9.74 22.97
CA LEU A 263 -18.94 9.84 22.74
C LEU A 263 -19.68 8.62 23.30
N GLU A 264 -19.08 7.42 23.15
CA GLU A 264 -19.60 6.17 23.73
C GLU A 264 -19.61 6.21 25.27
N LEU A 265 -18.55 6.69 25.90
CA LEU A 265 -18.45 6.92 27.35
C LEU A 265 -19.51 7.91 27.85
N ASP A 266 -19.69 9.01 27.13
CA ASP A 266 -20.61 10.07 27.53
C ASP A 266 -22.08 9.62 27.45
N ASN A 267 -22.41 8.80 26.45
CA ASN A 267 -23.77 8.39 26.11
C ASN A 267 -24.00 6.86 26.21
N LEU A 268 -23.37 6.20 27.20
CA LEU A 268 -23.46 4.74 27.44
C LEU A 268 -24.89 4.19 27.55
N ASN A 269 -25.86 5.02 27.94
CA ASN A 269 -27.28 4.70 28.02
C ASN A 269 -27.97 4.52 26.66
N VAL A 270 -27.42 5.13 25.59
CA VAL A 270 -28.02 5.14 24.24
C VAL A 270 -27.12 4.45 23.22
N LEU A 271 -25.80 4.62 23.35
CA LEU A 271 -24.80 4.01 22.48
C LEU A 271 -24.37 2.65 23.04
N ASN A 272 -24.61 1.59 22.26
CA ASN A 272 -24.18 0.22 22.54
C ASN A 272 -22.97 -0.16 21.67
N GLN A 273 -22.25 -1.23 22.01
CA GLN A 273 -20.98 -1.64 21.37
C GLN A 273 -20.91 -1.65 19.83
N ASN A 274 -22.05 -1.75 19.12
CA ASN A 274 -22.11 -1.77 17.66
C ASN A 274 -22.72 -0.48 17.06
N TRP A 275 -22.65 0.65 17.77
CA TRP A 275 -23.23 1.93 17.34
C TRP A 275 -22.50 2.59 16.16
N ILE A 276 -21.20 2.32 15.99
CA ILE A 276 -20.36 2.88 14.91
C ILE A 276 -20.60 2.11 13.59
N GLY A 277 -21.83 2.19 13.08
CA GLY A 277 -22.23 1.59 11.80
C GLY A 277 -21.89 2.47 10.59
N PHE A 278 -21.93 1.88 9.39
CA PHE A 278 -21.68 2.58 8.12
C PHE A 278 -22.49 3.88 7.96
N GLU A 279 -23.77 3.87 8.31
CA GLU A 279 -24.64 5.07 8.27
C GLU A 279 -24.08 6.22 9.14
N ILE A 280 -23.65 5.90 10.36
CA ILE A 280 -23.15 6.87 11.36
C ILE A 280 -21.75 7.37 10.99
N LYS A 281 -20.87 6.48 10.51
CA LYS A 281 -19.60 6.88 9.89
C LYS A 281 -19.85 7.86 8.73
N ARG A 282 -20.78 7.55 7.82
CA ARG A 282 -21.06 8.39 6.65
C ARG A 282 -21.60 9.78 7.05
N GLU A 283 -22.54 9.84 8.00
CA GLU A 283 -23.06 11.10 8.57
C GLU A 283 -21.92 11.98 9.12
N ILE A 284 -21.05 11.40 9.96
CA ILE A 284 -19.91 12.09 10.58
C ILE A 284 -18.88 12.49 9.52
N TYR A 285 -18.58 11.64 8.54
CA TYR A 285 -17.62 11.91 7.46
C TYR A 285 -18.12 13.00 6.49
N GLN A 286 -19.43 13.15 6.32
CA GLN A 286 -20.03 14.21 5.51
C GLN A 286 -20.24 15.53 6.28
N GLY A 287 -20.09 15.52 7.61
CA GLY A 287 -20.41 16.66 8.47
C GLY A 287 -21.91 16.94 8.60
N GLU A 288 -22.77 15.97 8.25
CA GLU A 288 -24.24 16.09 8.31
C GLU A 288 -24.75 16.06 9.77
N GLY A 289 -23.96 15.50 10.68
CA GLY A 289 -24.23 15.47 12.11
C GLY A 289 -23.25 14.58 12.88
N ILE A 290 -23.38 14.61 14.20
CA ILE A 290 -22.81 13.58 15.08
C ILE A 290 -23.97 12.73 15.60
N ALA A 291 -23.99 11.48 15.15
CA ALA A 291 -24.88 10.41 15.59
C ALA A 291 -26.38 10.81 15.67
N SER A 292 -26.89 11.54 14.67
CA SER A 292 -28.24 12.14 14.61
C SER A 292 -29.39 11.17 14.95
N LYS A 293 -29.21 9.89 14.61
CA LYS A 293 -30.10 8.76 14.89
C LYS A 293 -30.30 8.47 16.39
N TYR A 294 -29.45 9.02 17.26
CA TYR A 294 -29.38 8.75 18.69
C TYR A 294 -29.58 10.05 19.50
N GLN A 295 -30.36 9.96 20.57
CA GLN A 295 -30.59 11.08 21.49
C GLN A 295 -29.39 11.25 22.45
N ILE A 296 -28.33 11.88 21.96
CA ILE A 296 -27.12 12.20 22.73
C ILE A 296 -27.25 13.54 23.48
N ASP A 297 -26.63 13.66 24.66
CA ASP A 297 -26.53 14.95 25.35
C ASP A 297 -25.51 15.86 24.67
N ARG A 298 -25.99 16.97 24.11
CA ARG A 298 -25.15 17.97 23.44
C ARG A 298 -24.68 19.12 24.35
N ASN A 299 -25.00 19.07 25.64
CA ASN A 299 -24.63 20.10 26.62
C ASN A 299 -23.40 19.72 27.46
N SER A 300 -23.05 18.42 27.51
CA SER A 300 -21.94 17.89 28.28
C SER A 300 -20.59 18.49 27.84
N ASN A 301 -19.59 18.52 28.72
CA ASN A 301 -18.26 19.01 28.35
C ASN A 301 -17.50 18.00 27.47
N ILE A 302 -17.76 16.71 27.65
CA ILE A 302 -17.19 15.65 26.82
C ILE A 302 -17.70 15.79 25.38
N TYR A 303 -18.99 16.07 25.19
CA TYR A 303 -19.57 16.28 23.86
C TYR A 303 -18.92 17.46 23.11
N LYS A 304 -18.62 18.58 23.78
CA LYS A 304 -17.92 19.73 23.17
C LYS A 304 -16.52 19.36 22.66
N ILE A 305 -15.81 18.50 23.39
CA ILE A 305 -14.51 17.94 22.95
C ILE A 305 -14.70 16.97 21.79
N VAL A 306 -15.74 16.13 21.83
CA VAL A 306 -16.11 15.21 20.74
C VAL A 306 -16.42 15.96 19.43
N GLU A 307 -17.07 17.13 19.48
CA GLU A 307 -17.31 17.97 18.29
C GLU A 307 -16.02 18.45 17.61
N ILE A 308 -14.93 18.63 18.37
CA ILE A 308 -13.62 18.96 17.80
C ILE A 308 -12.91 17.69 17.29
N CYS A 309 -13.02 16.58 18.02
CA CYS A 309 -12.42 15.29 17.64
C CYS A 309 -13.03 14.67 16.37
N LEU A 310 -14.34 14.80 16.15
CA LEU A 310 -15.07 14.09 15.08
C LEU A 310 -15.24 14.88 13.77
N LYS A 311 -14.56 16.02 13.60
CA LYS A 311 -14.64 16.77 12.33
C LYS A 311 -14.13 15.96 11.14
N PRO A 312 -14.78 16.04 9.96
CA PRO A 312 -14.33 15.35 8.75
C PRO A 312 -12.87 15.68 8.40
N ASN A 313 -12.55 16.97 8.35
CA ASN A 313 -11.24 17.48 7.99
C ASN A 313 -10.27 17.38 9.19
N TYR A 314 -9.22 16.58 9.05
CA TYR A 314 -8.22 16.40 10.10
C TYR A 314 -7.48 17.70 10.48
N LEU A 315 -7.42 18.70 9.59
CA LEU A 315 -6.79 20.00 9.88
C LEU A 315 -7.60 20.87 10.86
N GLU A 316 -8.88 20.55 11.08
CA GLU A 316 -9.76 21.31 11.97
C GLU A 316 -9.86 20.73 13.39
N ARG A 317 -9.16 19.60 13.62
CA ARG A 317 -9.00 18.93 14.92
C ARG A 317 -7.75 19.49 15.60
N THR A 318 -7.88 19.99 16.82
CA THR A 318 -6.76 20.55 17.61
C THR A 318 -5.86 19.43 18.19
N THR A 319 -4.82 19.76 18.96
CA THR A 319 -3.93 18.72 19.53
C THR A 319 -4.54 18.06 20.77
N SER A 320 -4.03 16.88 21.13
CA SER A 320 -4.32 16.20 22.41
C SER A 320 -4.16 17.12 23.62
N GLY A 321 -3.14 17.99 23.61
CA GLY A 321 -2.84 18.92 24.69
C GLY A 321 -3.81 20.11 24.74
N ASP A 322 -4.27 20.59 23.59
CA ASP A 322 -5.29 21.64 23.51
C ASP A 322 -6.64 21.13 24.02
N LEU A 323 -7.07 19.95 23.55
CA LEU A 323 -8.31 19.29 23.96
C LEU A 323 -8.31 18.97 25.47
N LEU A 324 -7.19 18.47 25.99
CA LEU A 324 -6.99 18.26 27.43
C LEU A 324 -7.09 19.58 28.20
N SER A 325 -6.44 20.64 27.71
CA SER A 325 -6.49 21.98 28.31
C SER A 325 -7.89 22.60 28.25
N GLU A 326 -8.67 22.32 27.21
CA GLU A 326 -10.05 22.79 27.02
C GLU A 326 -11.03 22.06 27.93
N LEU A 327 -10.96 20.73 28.01
CA LEU A 327 -11.77 19.94 28.95
C LEU A 327 -11.49 20.34 30.41
N ILE A 328 -10.22 20.55 30.75
CA ILE A 328 -9.78 21.08 32.05
C ILE A 328 -10.40 22.46 32.37
N LYS A 329 -10.49 23.36 31.39
CA LYS A 329 -11.14 24.68 31.57
C LYS A 329 -12.66 24.54 31.73
N LEU A 330 -13.28 23.68 30.93
CA LEU A 330 -14.73 23.42 30.95
C LEU A 330 -15.21 22.77 32.26
N HIS A 331 -14.35 21.96 32.90
CA HIS A 331 -14.62 21.40 34.24
C HIS A 331 -14.62 22.47 35.36
N GLY A 332 -14.06 23.66 35.12
CA GLY A 332 -14.28 24.85 35.96
C GLY A 332 -13.59 24.91 37.33
N LYS A 333 -12.95 23.84 37.81
CA LYS A 333 -12.14 23.84 39.06
C LYS A 333 -10.68 24.28 38.75
N PRO A 334 -10.06 25.19 39.53
CA PRO A 334 -8.77 25.80 39.18
C PRO A 334 -7.57 24.87 39.41
N LEU A 335 -7.09 24.25 38.32
CA LEU A 335 -5.93 23.34 38.33
C LEU A 335 -4.59 24.12 38.34
N LYS A 336 -3.91 24.11 39.50
CA LYS A 336 -2.46 24.36 39.58
C LYS A 336 -1.70 23.09 39.18
N PHE A 337 -0.45 23.26 38.75
CA PHE A 337 0.39 22.19 38.18
C PHE A 337 0.54 20.95 39.08
N THR A 338 0.74 19.79 38.44
CA THR A 338 0.79 18.42 38.98
C THR A 338 -0.59 17.87 39.40
N LEU A 339 -1.18 17.05 38.53
CA LEU A 339 -2.52 16.44 38.73
C LEU A 339 -2.56 15.45 39.91
N SER A 340 -1.41 14.90 40.28
CA SER A 340 -1.19 13.83 41.28
C SER A 340 -1.62 14.13 42.72
N SER A 341 -2.17 15.32 43.02
CA SER A 341 -2.41 15.78 44.40
C SER A 341 -3.76 16.47 44.66
N MET A 342 -4.68 16.56 43.69
CA MET A 342 -5.92 17.35 43.84
C MET A 342 -7.25 16.66 43.45
N ILE A 343 -7.34 15.31 43.50
CA ILE A 343 -8.64 14.60 43.47
C ILE A 343 -8.84 13.82 44.78
N LEU A 344 -9.14 14.54 45.87
CA LEU A 344 -9.55 13.97 47.16
C LEU A 344 -10.78 14.71 47.73
N GLU A 345 -11.90 14.56 47.05
CA GLU A 345 -13.16 14.32 47.75
C GLU A 345 -13.23 12.80 47.97
N GLU A 346 -13.14 12.31 49.22
CA GLU A 346 -12.90 10.89 49.54
C GLU A 346 -13.93 9.91 48.93
N GLN A 347 -15.11 10.41 48.55
CA GLN A 347 -16.19 9.61 47.98
C GLN A 347 -15.93 9.16 46.53
N ILE A 348 -15.21 9.95 45.72
CA ILE A 348 -15.02 9.64 44.29
C ILE A 348 -14.12 8.40 44.10
N PRO A 349 -12.93 8.30 44.74
CA PRO A 349 -12.12 7.08 44.69
C PRO A 349 -12.85 5.84 45.24
N GLN A 350 -13.70 6.00 46.26
CA GLN A 350 -14.45 4.89 46.85
C GLN A 350 -15.55 4.36 45.91
N GLN A 351 -16.32 5.24 45.26
CA GLN A 351 -17.33 4.82 44.27
C GLN A 351 -16.68 4.13 43.06
N ALA A 352 -15.57 4.70 42.57
CA ALA A 352 -14.76 4.13 41.49
C ALA A 352 -14.26 2.70 41.82
N GLN A 353 -13.75 2.48 43.04
CA GLN A 353 -13.31 1.15 43.49
C GLN A 353 -14.47 0.16 43.69
N GLN A 354 -15.64 0.62 44.15
CA GLN A 354 -16.83 -0.23 44.31
C GLN A 354 -17.35 -0.76 42.97
N ILE A 355 -17.43 0.10 41.95
CA ILE A 355 -17.77 -0.28 40.57
C ILE A 355 -16.81 -1.37 40.09
N PHE A 356 -15.50 -1.12 40.20
CA PHE A 356 -14.46 -2.03 39.73
C PHE A 356 -14.57 -3.45 40.35
N ASN A 357 -14.75 -3.51 41.67
CA ASN A 357 -14.87 -4.78 42.40
C ASN A 357 -16.07 -5.64 41.93
N GLN A 358 -17.19 -5.00 41.55
CA GLN A 358 -18.42 -5.71 41.14
C GLN A 358 -18.35 -6.30 39.72
N ILE A 359 -17.52 -5.75 38.82
CA ILE A 359 -17.32 -6.29 37.46
C ILE A 359 -16.74 -7.72 37.54
N ASN A 360 -15.71 -7.90 38.38
CA ASN A 360 -14.97 -9.15 38.57
C ASN A 360 -15.85 -10.33 39.06
N GLU A 361 -17.03 -10.06 39.64
CA GLU A 361 -17.99 -11.10 40.04
C GLU A 361 -18.98 -11.49 38.93
N LEU A 362 -19.27 -10.59 37.99
CA LEU A 362 -20.26 -10.83 36.94
C LEU A 362 -19.70 -11.62 35.74
N GLU A 363 -18.44 -11.40 35.36
CA GLU A 363 -17.84 -12.15 34.23
C GLU A 363 -17.81 -13.66 34.51
N LYS A 364 -17.50 -14.05 35.75
CA LYS A 364 -17.52 -15.45 36.23
C LYS A 364 -18.89 -16.13 36.10
N LYS A 365 -20.00 -15.38 36.02
CA LYS A 365 -21.35 -15.92 35.83
C LYS A 365 -21.78 -16.05 34.37
N LYS A 366 -21.16 -15.32 33.43
CA LYS A 366 -21.52 -15.38 32.00
C LYS A 366 -20.94 -16.59 31.29
N GLN A 367 -19.73 -17.01 31.65
CA GLN A 367 -19.02 -18.11 31.00
C GLN A 367 -19.81 -19.43 31.07
N THR A 368 -20.42 -19.72 32.23
CA THR A 368 -21.14 -20.97 32.55
C THR A 368 -22.49 -21.16 31.84
N GLN A 369 -22.88 -20.27 30.92
CA GLN A 369 -24.10 -20.43 30.12
C GLN A 369 -23.81 -20.96 28.71
N PHE A 370 -22.82 -20.39 28.00
CA PHE A 370 -22.52 -20.81 26.62
C PHE A 370 -22.05 -22.27 26.53
N GLU A 371 -21.40 -22.78 27.57
CA GLU A 371 -21.01 -24.19 27.73
C GLU A 371 -22.23 -25.13 27.61
N LYS A 372 -23.39 -24.73 28.17
CA LYS A 372 -24.64 -25.49 28.08
C LYS A 372 -25.26 -25.41 26.68
N ASP A 373 -25.29 -24.21 26.10
CA ASP A 373 -25.80 -23.97 24.75
C ASP A 373 -25.03 -24.80 23.70
N ALA A 374 -23.72 -24.98 23.89
CA ALA A 374 -22.87 -25.83 23.04
C ALA A 374 -23.11 -27.34 23.22
N GLN A 375 -23.25 -27.81 24.46
CA GLN A 375 -23.61 -29.21 24.72
C GLN A 375 -24.94 -29.57 24.03
N ILE A 376 -25.94 -28.69 24.15
CA ILE A 376 -27.24 -28.85 23.49
C ILE A 376 -27.10 -28.93 21.95
N LEU A 377 -26.20 -28.16 21.34
CA LEU A 377 -25.97 -28.22 19.88
C LEU A 377 -25.29 -29.54 19.44
N ILE A 378 -24.38 -30.08 20.24
CA ILE A 378 -23.73 -31.38 20.00
C ILE A 378 -24.76 -32.50 20.15
N ASP A 379 -25.52 -32.52 21.24
CA ASP A 379 -26.50 -33.57 21.56
C ASP A 379 -27.62 -33.70 20.52
N ASN A 380 -27.94 -32.61 19.81
CA ASN A 380 -28.97 -32.58 18.76
C ASN A 380 -28.44 -32.86 17.34
N THR A 381 -27.16 -33.20 17.14
CA THR A 381 -26.57 -33.46 15.82
C THR A 381 -26.41 -34.95 15.52
N ASP A 382 -26.66 -35.37 14.27
CA ASP A 382 -26.54 -36.78 13.85
C ASP A 382 -25.12 -37.33 14.07
N SER A 383 -25.02 -38.47 14.74
CA SER A 383 -23.79 -39.22 14.99
C SER A 383 -22.94 -39.52 13.73
N ARG A 384 -23.55 -39.56 12.53
CA ARG A 384 -22.87 -39.73 11.24
C ARG A 384 -22.16 -38.46 10.80
N ILE A 385 -22.73 -37.28 11.09
CA ILE A 385 -22.09 -35.98 10.87
C ILE A 385 -20.97 -35.80 11.88
N MET A 386 -21.23 -36.06 13.17
CA MET A 386 -20.21 -36.01 14.24
C MET A 386 -18.96 -36.84 13.93
N LYS A 387 -19.10 -37.98 13.24
CA LYS A 387 -17.97 -38.84 12.81
C LYS A 387 -17.13 -38.27 11.65
N ARG A 388 -17.57 -37.21 10.96
CA ARG A 388 -16.79 -36.53 9.90
C ARG A 388 -15.75 -35.56 10.48
N ASP A 389 -15.90 -35.07 11.72
CA ASP A 389 -14.83 -34.37 12.46
C ASP A 389 -13.87 -35.40 13.07
N THR A 390 -13.01 -35.99 12.24
CA THR A 390 -12.10 -37.08 12.64
C THR A 390 -11.06 -36.65 13.68
N ASN A 391 -10.83 -35.35 13.85
CA ASN A 391 -9.89 -34.78 14.81
C ASN A 391 -10.58 -34.26 16.08
N GLN A 392 -11.91 -34.27 16.14
CA GLN A 392 -12.73 -33.63 17.17
C GLN A 392 -12.32 -32.18 17.42
N GLN A 393 -12.07 -31.41 16.36
CA GLN A 393 -11.65 -30.01 16.44
C GLN A 393 -12.83 -29.13 16.90
N PHE A 394 -13.98 -29.27 16.25
CA PHE A 394 -15.16 -28.43 16.46
C PHE A 394 -16.17 -29.07 17.41
N THR A 395 -16.15 -30.39 17.60
CA THR A 395 -17.07 -31.11 18.50
C THR A 395 -16.71 -30.97 20.00
N LYS A 396 -15.65 -30.24 20.38
CA LYS A 396 -15.37 -29.97 21.80
C LYS A 396 -16.33 -28.90 22.32
N VAL A 397 -17.06 -29.18 23.40
CA VAL A 397 -18.00 -28.24 24.06
C VAL A 397 -17.34 -26.89 24.36
N GLU A 398 -16.08 -26.90 24.78
CA GLU A 398 -15.31 -25.67 25.04
C GLU A 398 -15.09 -24.83 23.78
N ILE A 399 -14.70 -25.45 22.66
CA ILE A 399 -14.46 -24.75 21.39
C ILE A 399 -15.79 -24.26 20.79
N LEU A 400 -16.81 -25.11 20.81
CA LEU A 400 -18.12 -24.76 20.27
C LEU A 400 -18.85 -23.71 21.10
N SER A 401 -18.73 -23.70 22.43
CA SER A 401 -19.31 -22.65 23.29
C SER A 401 -18.61 -21.30 23.09
N LYS A 402 -17.28 -21.32 22.99
CA LYS A 402 -16.46 -20.18 22.61
C LYS A 402 -16.85 -19.63 21.23
N LEU A 403 -16.99 -20.49 20.20
CA LEU A 403 -17.45 -20.11 18.86
C LEU A 403 -18.87 -19.53 18.85
N LEU A 404 -19.82 -20.22 19.50
CA LEU A 404 -21.20 -19.75 19.64
C LEU A 404 -21.25 -18.40 20.35
N LYS A 405 -20.46 -18.19 21.41
CA LYS A 405 -20.37 -16.92 22.13
C LYS A 405 -20.03 -15.75 21.19
N SER A 406 -19.00 -15.85 20.35
CA SER A 406 -18.70 -14.78 19.38
C SER A 406 -19.78 -14.63 18.30
N LEU A 407 -20.35 -15.73 17.79
CA LEU A 407 -21.50 -15.70 16.87
C LEU A 407 -22.76 -15.06 17.50
N TYR A 408 -22.89 -15.09 18.82
CA TYR A 408 -23.95 -14.45 19.60
C TYR A 408 -23.68 -12.98 19.92
N GLU A 409 -22.45 -12.61 20.27
CA GLU A 409 -22.09 -11.28 20.76
C GLU A 409 -22.21 -10.19 19.68
N GLU A 410 -22.03 -10.54 18.40
CA GLU A 410 -22.32 -9.66 17.26
C GLU A 410 -23.82 -9.39 17.03
N LYS A 411 -24.71 -10.27 17.55
CA LYS A 411 -26.16 -10.31 17.25
C LYS A 411 -26.50 -10.40 15.75
N LYS A 412 -25.57 -10.94 14.93
CA LYS A 412 -25.71 -11.07 13.46
C LYS A 412 -26.71 -12.16 13.06
N TYR A 413 -26.84 -13.19 13.89
CA TYR A 413 -27.63 -14.40 13.63
C TYR A 413 -28.67 -14.71 14.73
N ALA A 414 -29.69 -15.47 14.35
CA ALA A 414 -30.64 -16.04 15.28
C ALA A 414 -30.04 -17.24 16.06
N LYS A 415 -30.66 -17.58 17.21
CA LYS A 415 -30.15 -18.60 18.15
C LYS A 415 -30.17 -20.04 17.64
N ASN A 416 -30.88 -20.31 16.53
CA ASN A 416 -31.11 -21.65 16.00
C ASN A 416 -29.98 -22.12 15.07
N PHE A 417 -28.77 -22.25 15.60
CA PHE A 417 -27.67 -22.89 14.86
C PHE A 417 -27.93 -24.40 14.69
N GLN A 418 -27.54 -24.94 13.55
CA GLN A 418 -27.53 -26.39 13.28
C GLN A 418 -26.26 -26.77 12.52
N ILE A 419 -25.52 -27.77 12.99
CA ILE A 419 -24.38 -28.34 12.28
C ILE A 419 -24.91 -29.15 11.09
N LEU A 420 -24.45 -28.82 9.87
CA LEU A 420 -24.80 -29.53 8.64
C LEU A 420 -23.74 -30.57 8.24
N ASN A 421 -22.46 -30.19 8.31
CA ASN A 421 -21.37 -31.06 7.86
C ASN A 421 -20.01 -30.65 8.46
N PHE A 422 -19.03 -31.53 8.35
CA PHE A 422 -17.60 -31.19 8.47
C PHE A 422 -16.90 -31.60 7.18
N GLY A 423 -16.15 -30.67 6.58
CA GLY A 423 -15.31 -30.91 5.41
C GLY A 423 -13.83 -30.97 5.77
N SER A 424 -12.97 -31.24 4.79
CA SER A 424 -11.51 -31.33 4.96
C SER A 424 -10.85 -30.06 5.50
N PHE A 425 -11.53 -28.91 5.43
CA PHE A 425 -11.02 -27.60 5.85
C PHE A 425 -11.79 -26.96 7.02
N GLY A 426 -12.99 -27.42 7.37
CA GLY A 426 -13.79 -26.76 8.42
C GLY A 426 -15.21 -27.28 8.67
N MET A 427 -15.87 -26.68 9.66
CA MET A 427 -17.25 -26.93 10.06
C MET A 427 -18.24 -26.13 9.21
N VAL A 428 -19.40 -26.71 8.92
CA VAL A 428 -20.50 -26.07 8.17
C VAL A 428 -21.73 -25.96 9.07
N LEU A 429 -22.05 -24.75 9.53
CA LEU A 429 -23.30 -24.45 10.26
C LEU A 429 -24.37 -23.89 9.32
N SER A 430 -25.64 -23.99 9.73
CA SER A 430 -26.71 -23.14 9.20
C SER A 430 -27.42 -22.35 10.31
N THR A 431 -27.92 -21.18 9.95
CA THR A 431 -28.64 -20.26 10.85
C THR A 431 -29.46 -19.25 10.02
N LYS A 432 -30.07 -18.24 10.67
CA LYS A 432 -30.84 -17.17 10.03
C LYS A 432 -30.19 -15.81 10.29
N LYS A 433 -29.94 -15.01 9.24
CA LYS A 433 -29.30 -13.68 9.36
C LYS A 433 -30.33 -12.62 9.75
N VAL A 434 -30.21 -12.07 10.97
CA VAL A 434 -31.24 -11.23 11.59
C VAL A 434 -31.52 -9.96 10.79
N LYS A 435 -30.45 -9.29 10.32
CA LYS A 435 -30.54 -8.06 9.52
C LYS A 435 -31.01 -8.28 8.07
N PHE A 436 -31.35 -9.51 7.65
CA PHE A 436 -31.69 -9.85 6.27
C PHE A 436 -32.99 -10.67 6.20
N ASN A 437 -34.06 -10.15 6.81
CA ASN A 437 -35.40 -10.78 6.91
C ASN A 437 -35.37 -12.24 7.44
N ASN A 438 -34.42 -12.57 8.31
CA ASN A 438 -34.18 -13.95 8.78
C ASN A 438 -33.93 -14.96 7.63
N LYS A 439 -33.35 -14.54 6.50
CA LYS A 439 -32.92 -15.43 5.41
C LYS A 439 -31.99 -16.51 5.97
N GLU A 440 -32.23 -17.74 5.54
CA GLU A 440 -31.39 -18.88 5.90
C GLU A 440 -30.07 -18.83 5.13
N ILE A 441 -28.96 -19.06 5.83
CA ILE A 441 -27.60 -19.02 5.30
C ILE A 441 -26.79 -20.20 5.83
N VAL A 442 -25.63 -20.42 5.21
CA VAL A 442 -24.59 -21.34 5.69
C VAL A 442 -23.38 -20.55 6.17
N LEU A 443 -22.73 -21.03 7.24
CA LEU A 443 -21.46 -20.52 7.74
C LEU A 443 -20.40 -21.62 7.55
N LYS A 444 -19.47 -21.45 6.59
CA LYS A 444 -18.26 -22.29 6.49
C LYS A 444 -17.22 -21.70 7.44
N ILE A 445 -16.96 -22.38 8.55
CA ILE A 445 -16.03 -21.98 9.61
C ILE A 445 -14.76 -22.82 9.47
N GLN A 446 -13.69 -22.25 8.93
CA GLN A 446 -12.42 -22.95 8.70
C GLN A 446 -11.25 -22.27 9.41
N LYS A 447 -10.32 -23.07 9.93
CA LYS A 447 -9.13 -22.59 10.63
C LYS A 447 -8.19 -21.92 9.64
N ILE A 448 -7.68 -20.73 9.98
CA ILE A 448 -6.66 -20.06 9.17
C ILE A 448 -5.31 -20.73 9.44
N VAL A 449 -4.91 -21.65 8.55
CA VAL A 449 -3.60 -22.34 8.62
C VAL A 449 -2.58 -21.66 7.69
N ASN A 450 -2.97 -21.33 6.46
CA ASN A 450 -2.20 -20.50 5.54
C ASN A 450 -3.06 -19.30 5.10
N GLU A 451 -2.72 -18.11 5.59
CA GLU A 451 -3.49 -16.89 5.27
C GLU A 451 -3.48 -16.55 3.77
N GLN A 452 -2.45 -16.95 3.01
CA GLN A 452 -2.40 -16.73 1.56
C GLN A 452 -3.38 -17.61 0.79
N GLU A 453 -3.58 -18.86 1.22
CA GLU A 453 -4.60 -19.77 0.64
C GLU A 453 -6.01 -19.26 0.94
N ILE A 454 -6.26 -18.83 2.19
CA ILE A 454 -7.54 -18.25 2.61
C ILE A 454 -7.85 -16.97 1.81
N GLN A 455 -6.90 -16.06 1.67
CA GLN A 455 -7.08 -14.84 0.87
C GLN A 455 -7.23 -15.15 -0.63
N ASN A 456 -6.61 -16.21 -1.15
CA ASN A 456 -6.83 -16.69 -2.52
C ASN A 456 -8.25 -17.27 -2.71
N GLU A 457 -8.75 -18.09 -1.78
CA GLU A 457 -10.14 -18.59 -1.81
C GLU A 457 -11.14 -17.43 -1.78
N ILE A 458 -10.97 -16.48 -0.85
CA ILE A 458 -11.81 -15.28 -0.73
C ILE A 458 -11.74 -14.45 -2.03
N ARG A 459 -10.53 -14.18 -2.56
CA ARG A 459 -10.34 -13.42 -3.80
C ARG A 459 -10.96 -14.11 -5.01
N ILE A 460 -10.96 -15.44 -5.07
CA ILE A 460 -11.64 -16.18 -6.15
C ILE A 460 -13.16 -16.07 -5.98
N MET A 461 -13.70 -16.35 -4.79
CA MET A 461 -15.15 -16.28 -4.53
C MET A 461 -15.74 -14.87 -4.64
N GLN A 462 -14.96 -13.81 -4.39
CA GLN A 462 -15.40 -12.42 -4.57
C GLN A 462 -15.49 -11.99 -6.05
N GLN A 463 -14.76 -12.64 -6.95
CA GLN A 463 -14.82 -12.39 -8.40
C GLN A 463 -16.00 -13.12 -9.06
N LEU A 464 -16.32 -14.32 -8.60
CA LEU A 464 -17.33 -15.18 -9.20
C LEU A 464 -18.74 -14.87 -8.66
N LYS A 465 -19.59 -14.25 -9.49
CA LYS A 465 -20.93 -13.73 -9.11
C LYS A 465 -22.00 -14.13 -10.11
N THR A 466 -22.30 -15.43 -10.19
CA THR A 466 -23.31 -16.01 -11.09
C THR A 466 -24.04 -17.17 -10.40
N PRO A 467 -25.25 -17.55 -10.86
CA PRO A 467 -25.97 -18.70 -10.29
C PRO A 467 -25.29 -20.07 -10.51
N LEU A 468 -24.15 -20.13 -11.23
CA LEU A 468 -23.37 -21.35 -11.45
C LEU A 468 -22.35 -21.64 -10.31
N VAL A 469 -22.18 -20.73 -9.37
CA VAL A 469 -21.26 -20.85 -8.23
C VAL A 469 -21.99 -20.55 -6.92
N VAL A 470 -21.52 -21.11 -5.81
CA VAL A 470 -22.09 -20.80 -4.49
C VAL A 470 -21.72 -19.38 -4.08
N GLN A 471 -22.72 -18.51 -3.91
CA GLN A 471 -22.47 -17.10 -3.62
C GLN A 471 -21.90 -16.90 -2.22
N LEU A 472 -20.75 -16.23 -2.13
CA LEU A 472 -20.23 -15.62 -0.91
C LEU A 472 -20.97 -14.29 -0.64
N TYR A 473 -21.62 -14.17 0.51
CA TYR A 473 -22.33 -12.95 0.92
C TYR A 473 -21.46 -12.01 1.77
N ASP A 474 -20.62 -12.57 2.63
CA ASP A 474 -19.84 -11.86 3.64
C ASP A 474 -18.72 -12.78 4.14
N ASN A 475 -17.63 -12.23 4.67
CA ASN A 475 -16.60 -13.02 5.35
C ASN A 475 -15.90 -12.21 6.43
N TYR A 476 -15.56 -12.85 7.55
CA TYR A 476 -14.89 -12.21 8.68
C TYR A 476 -14.11 -13.23 9.50
N VAL A 477 -13.12 -12.77 10.26
CA VAL A 477 -12.30 -13.62 11.13
C VAL A 477 -12.81 -13.53 12.56
N ILE A 478 -13.15 -14.68 13.14
CA ILE A 478 -13.34 -14.82 14.58
C ILE A 478 -11.95 -14.97 15.21
N GLU A 479 -11.43 -13.87 15.73
CA GLU A 479 -10.11 -13.81 16.41
C GLU A 479 -10.17 -14.08 17.91
N GLN A 480 -11.37 -14.09 18.52
CA GLN A 480 -11.55 -13.98 19.98
C GLN A 480 -12.34 -15.10 20.66
N ALA A 481 -13.14 -15.89 19.91
CA ALA A 481 -13.91 -17.00 20.48
C ALA A 481 -12.98 -17.94 21.25
N THR A 482 -12.09 -18.53 20.48
CA THR A 482 -11.05 -19.45 20.89
C THR A 482 -9.74 -18.77 20.55
N ALA A 483 -9.35 -17.65 21.15
CA ALA A 483 -7.99 -17.14 20.97
C ALA A 483 -7.05 -17.90 21.93
N PRO A 484 -6.01 -18.64 21.52
CA PRO A 484 -5.29 -18.80 20.24
C PRO A 484 -5.87 -18.80 18.81
N GLU A 485 -6.86 -19.64 18.47
CA GLU A 485 -7.39 -19.96 17.12
C GLU A 485 -8.19 -18.87 16.39
N ARG A 486 -7.71 -18.50 15.21
CA ARG A 486 -8.43 -17.73 14.18
C ARG A 486 -9.20 -18.67 13.25
N TYR A 487 -10.53 -18.51 13.25
CA TYR A 487 -11.39 -19.07 12.20
C TYR A 487 -11.84 -17.97 11.26
N VAL A 488 -11.74 -18.18 9.95
CA VAL A 488 -12.52 -17.40 8.98
C VAL A 488 -13.91 -18.02 8.87
N VAL A 489 -14.93 -17.17 8.93
CA VAL A 489 -16.33 -17.51 8.68
C VAL A 489 -16.71 -16.95 7.32
N PHE A 490 -16.99 -17.83 6.36
CA PHE A 490 -17.62 -17.45 5.10
C PHE A 490 -19.14 -17.57 5.26
N GLU A 491 -19.87 -16.48 5.03
CA GLU A 491 -21.32 -16.52 4.90
C GLU A 491 -21.70 -16.90 3.48
N LEU A 492 -22.23 -18.12 3.30
CA LEU A 492 -22.53 -18.72 2.01
C LEU A 492 -24.04 -18.87 1.79
N GLU A 493 -24.41 -18.99 0.52
CA GLU A 493 -25.72 -19.46 0.08
C GLU A 493 -26.06 -20.85 0.66
N LYS A 494 -27.23 -20.98 1.29
CA LYS A 494 -27.74 -22.26 1.77
C LYS A 494 -28.38 -23.03 0.61
N CYS A 495 -27.69 -24.05 0.13
CA CYS A 495 -28.25 -25.07 -0.76
C CYS A 495 -28.63 -26.35 0.01
N SER A 496 -29.28 -27.29 -0.67
CA SER A 496 -30.01 -28.41 -0.05
C SER A 496 -29.11 -29.58 0.37
N CYS A 497 -28.12 -29.94 -0.45
CA CYS A 497 -27.09 -30.96 -0.19
C CYS A 497 -25.96 -30.87 -1.25
N SER A 498 -24.92 -31.69 -1.14
CA SER A 498 -23.96 -31.88 -2.25
C SER A 498 -24.55 -32.81 -3.33
N LEU A 499 -24.02 -32.74 -4.55
CA LEU A 499 -24.40 -33.63 -5.64
C LEU A 499 -24.11 -35.10 -5.28
N GLN A 500 -23.00 -35.38 -4.57
CA GLN A 500 -22.74 -36.72 -4.01
C GLN A 500 -23.90 -37.23 -3.14
N GLU A 501 -24.36 -36.44 -2.16
CA GLU A 501 -25.45 -36.84 -1.28
C GLU A 501 -26.81 -36.89 -2.01
N TYR A 502 -27.02 -36.05 -3.03
CA TYR A 502 -28.21 -36.09 -3.87
C TYR A 502 -28.30 -37.40 -4.68
N LEU A 503 -27.19 -37.79 -5.33
CA LEU A 503 -27.08 -39.07 -6.05
C LEU A 503 -27.25 -40.27 -5.11
N GLU A 504 -26.69 -40.21 -3.89
CA GLU A 504 -26.84 -41.27 -2.88
C GLU A 504 -28.24 -41.42 -2.30
N ARG A 505 -29.03 -40.34 -2.28
CA ARG A 505 -30.43 -40.36 -1.80
C ARG A 505 -31.34 -40.90 -2.89
N GLN A 506 -31.32 -40.27 -4.08
CA GLN A 506 -32.14 -40.69 -5.21
C GLN A 506 -31.81 -42.12 -5.65
N GLY A 507 -30.52 -42.50 -5.71
CA GLY A 507 -30.07 -43.85 -6.06
C GLY A 507 -30.48 -44.98 -5.08
N LYS A 508 -31.30 -44.69 -4.06
CA LYS A 508 -31.99 -45.66 -3.19
C LYS A 508 -33.51 -45.69 -3.39
N GLU A 509 -34.07 -44.69 -4.06
CA GLU A 509 -35.51 -44.45 -4.21
C GLU A 509 -35.99 -44.53 -5.67
N LYS A 510 -35.16 -44.09 -6.65
CA LYS A 510 -35.46 -44.11 -8.10
C LYS A 510 -34.16 -43.95 -8.93
N GLU A 511 -34.02 -44.59 -10.10
CA GLU A 511 -32.98 -44.18 -11.06
C GLU A 511 -33.39 -42.85 -11.71
N PHE A 512 -32.46 -41.90 -11.81
CA PHE A 512 -32.63 -40.72 -12.65
C PHE A 512 -32.87 -41.13 -14.12
N SER A 513 -33.77 -40.41 -14.79
CA SER A 513 -33.84 -40.43 -16.24
C SER A 513 -32.53 -39.92 -16.85
N ASP A 514 -32.23 -40.34 -18.08
CA ASP A 514 -31.03 -39.88 -18.78
C ASP A 514 -31.14 -38.39 -19.21
N GLU A 515 -32.33 -37.78 -19.11
CA GLU A 515 -32.59 -36.33 -19.26
C GLU A 515 -32.21 -35.55 -17.99
N GLU A 516 -32.68 -35.98 -16.81
CA GLU A 516 -32.25 -35.40 -15.51
C GLU A 516 -30.72 -35.46 -15.33
N LYS A 517 -30.07 -36.55 -15.78
CA LYS A 517 -28.60 -36.65 -15.78
C LYS A 517 -27.95 -35.67 -16.77
N LEU A 518 -28.55 -35.44 -17.94
CA LEU A 518 -28.02 -34.53 -18.94
C LEU A 518 -28.09 -33.08 -18.48
N ASP A 519 -29.16 -32.67 -17.78
CA ASP A 519 -29.28 -31.32 -17.21
C ASP A 519 -28.27 -31.08 -16.09
N ILE A 520 -28.01 -32.07 -15.24
CA ILE A 520 -26.93 -32.01 -14.24
C ILE A 520 -25.56 -31.93 -14.96
N ALA A 521 -25.33 -32.75 -15.99
CA ALA A 521 -24.08 -32.76 -16.76
C ALA A 521 -23.80 -31.42 -17.44
N ILE A 522 -24.83 -30.79 -18.02
CA ILE A 522 -24.78 -29.46 -18.62
C ILE A 522 -24.37 -28.43 -17.58
N GLN A 523 -25.05 -28.36 -16.43
CA GLN A 523 -24.72 -27.36 -15.38
C GLN A 523 -23.32 -27.57 -14.79
N VAL A 524 -22.87 -28.82 -14.64
CA VAL A 524 -21.50 -29.16 -14.22
C VAL A 524 -20.44 -28.64 -15.22
N ILE A 525 -20.62 -28.91 -16.51
CA ILE A 525 -19.73 -28.38 -17.58
C ILE A 525 -19.74 -26.84 -17.57
N ASP A 526 -20.92 -26.24 -17.47
CA ASP A 526 -21.11 -24.79 -17.56
C ASP A 526 -20.44 -24.04 -16.41
N SER A 527 -20.55 -24.57 -15.18
CA SER A 527 -19.94 -23.98 -13.98
C SER A 527 -18.42 -23.99 -14.03
N VAL A 528 -17.82 -25.08 -14.54
CA VAL A 528 -16.36 -25.18 -14.69
C VAL A 528 -15.87 -24.37 -15.89
N ASN A 529 -16.61 -24.35 -17.00
CA ASN A 529 -16.32 -23.47 -18.13
C ASN A 529 -16.35 -21.98 -17.72
N TYR A 530 -17.31 -21.57 -16.90
CA TYR A 530 -17.43 -20.20 -16.39
C TYR A 530 -16.16 -19.76 -15.62
N ILE A 531 -15.62 -20.59 -14.72
CA ILE A 531 -14.37 -20.24 -14.02
C ILE A 531 -13.14 -20.31 -14.94
N HIS A 532 -13.16 -21.21 -15.94
CA HIS A 532 -12.12 -21.28 -16.98
C HIS A 532 -12.10 -20.04 -17.87
N CYS A 533 -13.25 -19.40 -18.12
CA CYS A 533 -13.31 -18.09 -18.76
C CYS A 533 -12.53 -17.05 -17.93
N PHE A 534 -12.65 -17.06 -16.60
CA PHE A 534 -11.97 -16.15 -15.66
C PHE A 534 -10.47 -16.45 -15.48
N ASN A 535 -9.88 -17.33 -16.29
CA ASN A 535 -8.51 -17.86 -16.14
C ASN A 535 -8.27 -18.55 -14.78
N ILE A 536 -9.32 -19.03 -14.11
CA ILE A 536 -9.20 -19.80 -12.87
C ILE A 536 -9.26 -21.29 -13.21
N ILE A 537 -8.47 -22.11 -12.52
CA ILE A 537 -8.54 -23.57 -12.53
C ILE A 537 -8.86 -24.08 -11.11
N HIS A 538 -9.72 -25.09 -11.00
CA HIS A 538 -10.23 -25.56 -9.70
C HIS A 538 -9.29 -26.58 -9.03
N ARG A 539 -8.70 -27.48 -9.83
CA ARG A 539 -7.80 -28.57 -9.40
C ARG A 539 -8.42 -29.64 -8.49
N ASP A 540 -9.69 -29.51 -8.08
CA ASP A 540 -10.40 -30.49 -7.25
C ASP A 540 -11.88 -30.70 -7.68
N ILE A 541 -12.10 -30.94 -8.97
CA ILE A 541 -13.44 -31.24 -9.51
C ILE A 541 -13.86 -32.66 -9.12
N LYS A 542 -14.85 -32.76 -8.23
CA LYS A 542 -15.43 -34.01 -7.69
C LYS A 542 -16.91 -33.80 -7.30
N PRO A 543 -17.73 -34.86 -7.12
CA PRO A 543 -19.17 -34.73 -6.84
C PRO A 543 -19.52 -33.96 -5.55
N ASP A 544 -18.64 -33.97 -4.55
CA ASP A 544 -18.86 -33.27 -3.28
C ASP A 544 -18.76 -31.73 -3.42
N ASN A 545 -17.99 -31.26 -4.40
CA ASN A 545 -17.72 -29.83 -4.64
C ASN A 545 -18.77 -29.15 -5.54
N PHE A 546 -19.87 -29.84 -5.85
CA PHE A 546 -21.07 -29.24 -6.45
C PHE A 546 -22.23 -29.35 -5.47
N LEU A 547 -22.91 -28.23 -5.20
CA LEU A 547 -24.11 -28.20 -4.37
C LEU A 547 -25.37 -28.23 -5.23
N VAL A 548 -26.39 -28.91 -4.71
CA VAL A 548 -27.74 -28.99 -5.27
C VAL A 548 -28.63 -28.02 -4.51
N CYS A 549 -29.24 -27.09 -5.23
CA CYS A 549 -30.15 -26.07 -4.69
C CYS A 549 -31.53 -26.28 -5.32
N LEU A 550 -32.57 -26.43 -4.49
CA LEU A 550 -33.94 -26.71 -4.94
C LEU A 550 -34.84 -25.49 -4.69
N ASP A 551 -35.29 -24.84 -5.75
CA ASP A 551 -36.30 -23.77 -5.70
C ASP A 551 -37.50 -24.14 -6.57
N GLY A 552 -38.71 -24.15 -6.01
CA GLY A 552 -39.95 -24.46 -6.76
C GLY A 552 -39.97 -25.79 -7.52
N ASN A 553 -39.21 -26.81 -7.10
CA ASN A 553 -38.89 -28.07 -7.80
C ASN A 553 -37.90 -27.97 -8.99
N GLN A 554 -37.29 -26.82 -9.26
CA GLN A 554 -36.18 -26.71 -10.21
C GLN A 554 -34.85 -27.09 -9.54
N LEU A 555 -33.98 -27.76 -10.31
CA LEU A 555 -32.71 -28.32 -9.86
C LEU A 555 -31.54 -27.44 -10.33
N GLU A 556 -31.03 -26.56 -9.46
CA GLU A 556 -29.80 -25.81 -9.73
C GLU A 556 -28.57 -26.54 -9.18
N ILE A 557 -27.49 -26.58 -9.97
CA ILE A 557 -26.18 -27.10 -9.58
C ILE A 557 -25.19 -25.94 -9.48
N LYS A 558 -24.49 -25.80 -8.34
CA LYS A 558 -23.56 -24.70 -8.07
C LYS A 558 -22.19 -25.19 -7.60
N LEU A 559 -21.12 -24.76 -8.25
CA LEU A 559 -19.74 -25.12 -7.91
C LEU A 559 -19.27 -24.43 -6.61
N CYS A 560 -18.55 -25.15 -5.75
CA CYS A 560 -18.05 -24.66 -4.45
C CYS A 560 -16.64 -25.16 -4.10
N ASP A 561 -16.18 -24.78 -2.90
CA ASP A 561 -14.89 -25.14 -2.27
C ASP A 561 -13.65 -24.75 -3.10
N PHE A 562 -13.39 -23.44 -3.18
CA PHE A 562 -12.33 -22.87 -4.01
C PHE A 562 -10.93 -22.87 -3.34
N GLY A 563 -10.79 -23.46 -2.15
CA GLY A 563 -9.54 -23.49 -1.38
C GLY A 563 -8.32 -24.04 -2.12
N LEU A 564 -8.53 -24.97 -3.06
CA LEU A 564 -7.46 -25.52 -3.91
C LEU A 564 -7.35 -24.86 -5.30
N SER A 565 -8.18 -23.87 -5.62
CA SER A 565 -8.18 -23.21 -6.93
C SER A 565 -6.97 -22.29 -7.16
N ALA A 566 -6.60 -22.06 -8.41
CA ALA A 566 -5.48 -21.18 -8.80
C ALA A 566 -5.85 -20.26 -9.96
N GLN A 567 -5.34 -19.02 -9.93
CA GLN A 567 -5.45 -18.03 -10.99
C GLN A 567 -4.28 -18.17 -11.98
N LEU A 568 -4.57 -18.35 -13.26
CA LEU A 568 -3.56 -18.32 -14.33
C LEU A 568 -3.24 -16.87 -14.74
N GLU A 569 -2.00 -16.64 -15.15
CA GLU A 569 -1.54 -15.35 -15.69
C GLU A 569 -2.15 -15.05 -17.08
N GLN A 570 -2.11 -13.78 -17.51
CA GLN A 570 -2.59 -13.39 -18.83
C GLN A 570 -1.76 -14.03 -19.94
N ASN A 571 -2.43 -14.65 -20.91
CA ASN A 571 -1.86 -15.46 -21.99
C ASN A 571 -1.19 -16.78 -21.55
N CYS A 572 -1.43 -17.25 -20.30
CA CYS A 572 -0.95 -18.54 -19.84
C CYS A 572 -2.10 -19.56 -19.69
N GLU A 573 -1.91 -20.80 -20.16
CA GLU A 573 -2.93 -21.87 -20.11
C GLU A 573 -2.70 -22.91 -19.00
N GLN A 574 -1.57 -22.84 -18.29
CA GLN A 574 -1.16 -23.85 -17.30
C GLN A 574 -0.35 -23.23 -16.16
N ILE A 575 -0.24 -23.96 -15.05
CA ILE A 575 0.82 -23.80 -14.06
C ILE A 575 1.60 -25.11 -13.91
N GLU A 576 2.85 -24.97 -13.52
CA GLU A 576 3.71 -26.08 -13.13
C GLU A 576 4.06 -25.94 -11.65
N THR A 577 3.91 -27.03 -10.90
CA THR A 577 4.29 -27.11 -9.48
C THR A 577 4.80 -28.51 -9.14
N LEU A 578 5.60 -28.63 -8.09
CA LEU A 578 5.98 -29.91 -7.51
C LEU A 578 4.83 -30.53 -6.71
N ASP A 579 3.95 -29.71 -6.13
CA ASP A 579 2.91 -30.14 -5.19
C ASP A 579 1.74 -30.84 -5.91
N MET A 580 1.32 -31.99 -5.39
CA MET A 580 0.14 -32.71 -5.86
C MET A 580 -1.08 -32.37 -4.98
N VAL A 581 -1.94 -31.49 -5.47
CA VAL A 581 -3.17 -31.02 -4.79
C VAL A 581 -4.44 -31.43 -5.54
N GLY A 582 -5.50 -31.76 -4.78
CA GLY A 582 -6.80 -32.22 -5.29
C GLY A 582 -7.06 -33.72 -5.06
N ASN A 583 -8.30 -34.17 -5.30
CA ASN A 583 -8.68 -35.58 -5.17
C ASN A 583 -8.06 -36.45 -6.27
N TRP A 584 -7.16 -37.35 -5.88
CA TRP A 584 -6.40 -38.23 -6.78
C TRP A 584 -7.28 -39.01 -7.75
N ALA A 585 -8.46 -39.48 -7.31
CA ALA A 585 -9.38 -40.26 -8.14
C ALA A 585 -9.94 -39.50 -9.36
N TYR A 586 -9.88 -38.17 -9.35
CA TYR A 586 -10.33 -37.32 -10.45
C TYR A 586 -9.17 -36.60 -11.14
N MET A 587 -7.92 -36.83 -10.75
CA MET A 587 -6.74 -36.18 -11.33
C MET A 587 -6.48 -36.60 -12.78
N ALA A 588 -5.91 -35.67 -13.54
CA ALA A 588 -5.60 -35.87 -14.95
C ALA A 588 -4.29 -36.67 -15.17
N PRO A 589 -4.18 -37.37 -16.31
CA PRO A 589 -2.96 -38.04 -16.81
C PRO A 589 -1.65 -37.31 -16.54
N GLU A 590 -1.58 -36.03 -16.90
CA GLU A 590 -0.40 -35.17 -16.82
C GLU A 590 0.03 -34.78 -15.39
N ILE A 591 -0.78 -35.10 -14.39
CA ILE A 591 -0.48 -34.91 -12.95
C ILE A 591 -0.01 -36.24 -12.35
N LEU A 592 -0.73 -37.34 -12.61
CA LEU A 592 -0.43 -38.66 -12.04
C LEU A 592 0.76 -39.38 -12.71
N ALA A 593 1.11 -39.04 -13.95
CA ALA A 593 2.27 -39.60 -14.65
C ALA A 593 3.62 -38.98 -14.24
N LYS A 594 3.64 -38.17 -13.18
CA LYS A 594 4.81 -37.42 -12.70
C LYS A 594 5.20 -37.83 -11.30
N ASN A 595 6.46 -38.19 -11.13
CA ASN A 595 7.09 -38.43 -9.83
C ASN A 595 7.07 -37.17 -8.95
N ASP A 596 7.32 -37.33 -7.65
CA ASP A 596 7.36 -36.23 -6.68
C ASP A 596 8.42 -35.17 -7.02
N ASP A 597 9.56 -35.57 -7.59
CA ASP A 597 10.66 -34.71 -8.01
C ASP A 597 10.41 -33.93 -9.33
N GLN A 598 9.25 -34.12 -9.97
CA GLN A 598 8.93 -33.52 -11.27
C GLN A 598 7.73 -32.55 -11.22
N ASN A 599 7.83 -31.48 -12.01
CA ASN A 599 6.74 -30.55 -12.28
C ASN A 599 5.51 -31.29 -12.81
N LYS A 600 4.38 -31.08 -12.11
CA LYS A 600 3.03 -31.54 -12.43
C LYS A 600 2.29 -30.40 -13.10
N ILE A 601 1.64 -30.68 -14.24
CA ILE A 601 1.01 -29.65 -15.08
C ILE A 601 -0.48 -29.58 -14.75
N TYR A 602 -0.91 -28.46 -14.15
CA TYR A 602 -2.33 -28.15 -13.95
C TYR A 602 -2.78 -27.13 -14.99
N SER A 603 -3.95 -27.33 -15.61
CA SER A 603 -4.44 -26.48 -16.70
C SER A 603 -5.96 -26.57 -16.85
N LYS A 604 -6.56 -25.69 -17.66
CA LYS A 604 -7.99 -25.81 -18.02
C LYS A 604 -8.34 -27.19 -18.58
N LYS A 605 -7.40 -27.83 -19.31
CA LYS A 605 -7.56 -29.21 -19.82
C LYS A 605 -7.40 -30.30 -18.76
N SER A 606 -6.75 -30.07 -17.62
CA SER A 606 -6.71 -31.05 -16.53
C SER A 606 -8.05 -31.09 -15.79
N ASP A 607 -8.61 -29.92 -15.44
CA ASP A 607 -9.97 -29.82 -14.89
C ASP A 607 -11.02 -30.41 -15.87
N SER A 608 -10.83 -30.21 -17.18
CA SER A 608 -11.70 -30.80 -18.23
C SER A 608 -11.75 -32.33 -18.14
N TYR A 609 -10.61 -33.00 -17.84
CA TYR A 609 -10.57 -34.45 -17.62
C TYR A 609 -11.33 -34.87 -16.35
N SER A 610 -11.16 -34.12 -15.26
CA SER A 610 -11.86 -34.34 -13.99
C SER A 610 -13.39 -34.18 -14.15
N VAL A 611 -13.85 -33.20 -14.95
CA VAL A 611 -15.26 -33.12 -15.37
C VAL A 611 -15.67 -34.38 -16.13
N GLY A 612 -14.88 -34.85 -17.10
CA GLY A 612 -15.17 -36.08 -17.84
C GLY A 612 -15.37 -37.32 -16.94
N LEU A 613 -14.57 -37.46 -15.88
CA LEU A 613 -14.72 -38.52 -14.89
C LEU A 613 -15.98 -38.33 -14.00
N LEU A 614 -16.29 -37.10 -13.60
CA LEU A 614 -17.54 -36.76 -12.89
C LEU A 614 -18.79 -37.08 -13.73
N LEU A 615 -18.78 -36.72 -15.02
CA LEU A 615 -19.85 -37.09 -15.96
C LEU A 615 -19.97 -38.61 -16.13
N SER A 616 -18.84 -39.32 -16.13
CA SER A 616 -18.82 -40.78 -16.22
C SER A 616 -19.50 -41.43 -15.01
N LEU A 617 -19.24 -40.92 -13.78
CA LEU A 617 -19.95 -41.34 -12.58
C LEU A 617 -21.44 -41.01 -12.66
N LEU A 618 -21.82 -39.81 -13.09
CA LEU A 618 -23.21 -39.37 -13.17
C LEU A 618 -24.06 -40.24 -14.11
N ASP A 619 -23.56 -40.49 -15.31
CA ASP A 619 -24.26 -41.28 -16.35
C ASP A 619 -24.37 -42.78 -15.97
N ASN A 620 -23.36 -43.29 -15.25
CA ASN A 620 -23.20 -44.71 -14.91
C ASN A 620 -23.23 -44.98 -13.39
N TYR A 621 -23.96 -44.15 -12.63
CA TYR A 621 -23.87 -44.12 -11.16
C TYR A 621 -24.08 -45.47 -10.49
N LEU A 622 -25.10 -46.23 -10.88
CA LEU A 622 -25.39 -47.54 -10.31
C LEU A 622 -24.28 -48.59 -10.55
N ILE A 623 -23.46 -48.41 -11.60
CA ILE A 623 -22.35 -49.30 -11.97
C ILE A 623 -21.07 -48.90 -11.23
N LEU A 624 -20.80 -47.61 -11.11
CA LEU A 624 -19.51 -47.11 -10.61
C LEU A 624 -19.48 -46.86 -9.09
N LYS A 625 -20.61 -46.46 -8.46
CA LYS A 625 -20.69 -45.92 -7.09
C LYS A 625 -19.88 -46.66 -6.01
N GLU A 626 -19.75 -47.99 -6.09
CA GLU A 626 -19.06 -48.80 -5.08
C GLU A 626 -17.53 -48.86 -5.25
N GLN A 627 -17.01 -48.58 -6.45
CA GLN A 627 -15.58 -48.69 -6.76
C GLN A 627 -14.98 -47.49 -7.51
N THR A 628 -15.76 -46.42 -7.73
CA THR A 628 -15.43 -45.21 -8.51
C THR A 628 -13.96 -44.78 -8.41
N GLY A 629 -13.46 -44.57 -7.18
CA GLY A 629 -12.11 -44.06 -6.96
C GLY A 629 -11.01 -45.00 -7.42
N ALA A 630 -11.12 -46.30 -7.09
CA ALA A 630 -10.16 -47.32 -7.53
C ALA A 630 -10.23 -47.53 -9.05
N THR A 631 -11.44 -47.50 -9.62
CA THR A 631 -11.69 -47.60 -11.05
C THR A 631 -11.02 -46.47 -11.83
N PHE A 632 -11.28 -45.21 -11.47
CA PHE A 632 -10.70 -44.05 -12.16
C PHE A 632 -9.18 -43.96 -11.96
N MET A 633 -8.67 -44.20 -10.74
CA MET A 633 -7.22 -44.29 -10.49
C MET A 633 -6.54 -45.33 -11.38
N ASN A 634 -7.13 -46.51 -11.55
CA ASN A 634 -6.57 -47.58 -12.37
C ASN A 634 -6.68 -47.27 -13.87
N MET A 635 -7.80 -46.71 -14.33
CA MET A 635 -7.97 -46.23 -15.72
C MET A 635 -6.90 -45.21 -16.10
N THR A 636 -6.70 -44.18 -15.27
CA THR A 636 -5.72 -43.12 -15.51
C THR A 636 -4.29 -43.67 -15.41
N SER A 637 -3.94 -44.34 -14.30
CA SER A 637 -2.58 -44.89 -14.09
C SER A 637 -2.13 -45.90 -15.14
N LYS A 638 -3.06 -46.54 -15.88
CA LYS A 638 -2.76 -47.51 -16.94
C LYS A 638 -2.77 -46.92 -18.36
N GLN A 639 -2.91 -45.61 -18.51
CA GLN A 639 -2.74 -44.88 -19.78
C GLN A 639 -3.65 -45.39 -20.92
N TYR A 640 -4.91 -45.68 -20.59
CA TYR A 640 -5.84 -46.28 -21.54
C TYR A 640 -6.52 -45.23 -22.47
N GLU A 641 -6.28 -45.35 -23.78
CA GLU A 641 -6.98 -44.56 -24.82
C GLU A 641 -8.51 -44.80 -24.86
N GLU A 642 -8.96 -46.04 -24.63
CA GLU A 642 -10.38 -46.39 -24.41
C GLU A 642 -10.54 -46.93 -22.98
N PRO A 643 -10.69 -46.06 -21.97
CA PRO A 643 -10.44 -46.44 -20.58
C PRO A 643 -11.48 -47.39 -19.98
N PHE A 644 -12.75 -47.27 -20.37
CA PHE A 644 -13.81 -48.14 -19.86
C PHE A 644 -13.79 -49.56 -20.47
N LYS A 645 -13.57 -49.67 -21.78
CA LYS A 645 -13.55 -50.98 -22.46
C LYS A 645 -12.42 -51.88 -21.96
N LYS A 646 -11.23 -51.31 -21.70
CA LYS A 646 -10.08 -52.06 -21.18
C LYS A 646 -10.28 -52.57 -19.73
N GLN A 647 -11.18 -51.96 -18.95
CA GLN A 647 -11.55 -52.43 -17.60
C GLN A 647 -12.69 -53.48 -17.58
N LYS A 648 -13.30 -53.82 -18.71
CA LYS A 648 -14.51 -54.66 -18.82
C LYS A 648 -15.74 -54.09 -18.08
N ILE A 649 -15.82 -52.78 -17.87
CA ILE A 649 -16.97 -52.12 -17.23
C ILE A 649 -18.00 -51.77 -18.30
N ASN A 650 -19.19 -52.36 -18.21
CA ASN A 650 -20.26 -52.21 -19.20
C ASN A 650 -21.07 -50.93 -18.97
N ILE A 651 -20.52 -49.79 -19.38
CA ILE A 651 -21.15 -48.47 -19.32
C ILE A 651 -22.18 -48.24 -20.44
N LYS A 652 -23.08 -47.27 -20.27
CA LYS A 652 -24.06 -46.83 -21.28
C LYS A 652 -23.35 -46.08 -22.43
N GLU A 653 -22.99 -46.77 -23.52
CA GLU A 653 -22.30 -46.14 -24.67
C GLU A 653 -23.21 -45.29 -25.61
N ASN A 654 -24.50 -45.15 -25.32
CA ASN A 654 -25.49 -44.54 -26.22
C ASN A 654 -26.15 -43.24 -25.70
N THR A 655 -25.62 -42.63 -24.64
CA THR A 655 -26.16 -41.40 -24.04
C THR A 655 -25.58 -40.14 -24.68
N GLU A 656 -26.26 -38.99 -24.55
CA GLU A 656 -25.69 -37.70 -24.95
C GLU A 656 -24.47 -37.33 -24.09
N ILE A 657 -24.50 -37.66 -22.79
CA ILE A 657 -23.41 -37.41 -21.84
C ILE A 657 -22.13 -38.14 -22.28
N PHE A 658 -22.27 -39.37 -22.80
CA PHE A 658 -21.13 -40.15 -23.28
C PHE A 658 -20.39 -39.53 -24.48
N LYS A 659 -21.04 -38.65 -25.25
CA LYS A 659 -20.37 -37.85 -26.29
C LYS A 659 -19.36 -36.87 -25.66
N PHE A 660 -19.75 -36.20 -24.57
CA PHE A 660 -18.85 -35.32 -23.81
C PHE A 660 -17.76 -36.13 -23.10
N ILE A 661 -18.09 -37.29 -22.51
CA ILE A 661 -17.11 -38.18 -21.87
C ILE A 661 -16.00 -38.60 -22.86
N LYS A 662 -16.34 -38.93 -24.12
CA LYS A 662 -15.36 -39.28 -25.16
C LYS A 662 -14.40 -38.14 -25.55
N GLN A 663 -14.81 -36.89 -25.39
CA GLN A 663 -13.98 -35.70 -25.66
C GLN A 663 -13.10 -35.30 -24.45
N LEU A 664 -13.60 -35.54 -23.23
CA LEU A 664 -12.97 -35.12 -21.98
C LEU A 664 -12.04 -36.18 -21.36
N VAL A 665 -12.40 -37.47 -21.37
CA VAL A 665 -11.60 -38.54 -20.75
C VAL A 665 -10.54 -39.09 -21.73
N VAL A 666 -9.79 -38.17 -22.34
CA VAL A 666 -8.70 -38.47 -23.29
C VAL A 666 -7.35 -38.43 -22.58
N TRP A 667 -6.54 -39.48 -22.75
CA TRP A 667 -5.21 -39.60 -22.13
C TRP A 667 -4.30 -38.41 -22.46
N GLU A 668 -4.03 -38.16 -23.75
CA GLU A 668 -3.19 -37.05 -24.19
C GLU A 668 -3.89 -35.69 -24.01
N ARG A 669 -3.40 -34.86 -23.07
CA ARG A 669 -3.87 -33.49 -22.82
C ARG A 669 -4.00 -32.63 -24.09
N VAL A 670 -3.13 -32.82 -25.08
CA VAL A 670 -3.18 -32.03 -26.34
C VAL A 670 -4.43 -32.38 -27.15
N LYS A 671 -4.74 -33.68 -27.29
CA LYS A 671 -5.89 -34.22 -28.04
C LYS A 671 -7.23 -34.09 -27.30
N ARG A 672 -7.20 -33.94 -25.97
CA ARG A 672 -8.37 -33.72 -25.11
C ARG A 672 -9.02 -32.37 -25.43
N ASP A 673 -10.34 -32.30 -25.55
CA ASP A 673 -11.03 -31.03 -25.72
C ASP A 673 -11.07 -30.21 -24.42
N SER A 674 -11.19 -28.88 -24.53
CA SER A 674 -11.51 -28.01 -23.41
C SER A 674 -13.03 -27.80 -23.31
N LEU A 675 -13.54 -27.56 -22.10
CA LEU A 675 -14.97 -27.32 -21.87
C LEU A 675 -15.54 -26.18 -22.75
N SER A 676 -14.72 -25.18 -23.07
CA SER A 676 -15.08 -24.09 -23.99
C SER A 676 -15.49 -24.58 -25.38
N ILE A 677 -14.81 -25.60 -25.93
CA ILE A 677 -15.11 -26.19 -27.24
C ILE A 677 -16.46 -26.94 -27.18
N ILE A 678 -16.69 -27.68 -26.09
CA ILE A 678 -17.96 -28.40 -25.86
C ILE A 678 -19.13 -27.42 -25.77
N VAL A 679 -18.94 -26.35 -24.99
CA VAL A 679 -19.93 -25.29 -24.78
C VAL A 679 -20.20 -24.49 -26.06
N GLU A 680 -19.19 -24.25 -26.90
CA GLU A 680 -19.35 -23.59 -28.21
C GLU A 680 -20.11 -24.47 -29.21
N GLN A 681 -19.70 -25.74 -29.39
CA GLN A 681 -20.35 -26.70 -30.30
C GLN A 681 -21.81 -26.99 -29.94
N ASN A 682 -22.22 -26.72 -28.70
CA ASN A 682 -23.56 -26.99 -28.17
C ASN A 682 -24.22 -25.72 -27.60
N SER A 683 -23.86 -24.53 -28.11
CA SER A 683 -24.16 -23.21 -27.52
C SER A 683 -25.58 -23.00 -26.99
N ASN A 684 -26.60 -23.53 -27.67
CA ASN A 684 -28.00 -23.43 -27.27
C ASN A 684 -28.34 -24.14 -25.95
N LYS A 685 -27.49 -25.02 -25.43
CA LYS A 685 -27.70 -25.80 -24.19
C LYS A 685 -27.12 -25.14 -22.93
N PHE A 686 -26.25 -24.14 -23.05
CA PHE A 686 -25.37 -23.68 -21.95
C PHE A 686 -25.69 -22.25 -21.50
N LYS A 687 -25.85 -22.00 -20.19
CA LYS A 687 -26.12 -20.66 -19.65
C LYS A 687 -24.93 -19.72 -19.90
N SER A 688 -23.67 -20.19 -19.79
CA SER A 688 -22.49 -19.34 -20.07
C SER A 688 -22.43 -18.80 -21.51
N ASN A 689 -23.17 -19.39 -22.45
CA ASN A 689 -23.26 -18.93 -23.83
C ASN A 689 -24.42 -17.93 -24.07
N GLN A 690 -25.25 -17.64 -23.08
CA GLN A 690 -26.32 -16.63 -23.13
C GLN A 690 -25.75 -15.20 -23.03
N ASN A 691 -26.50 -14.21 -23.54
CA ASN A 691 -26.05 -12.82 -23.61
C ASN A 691 -25.69 -12.23 -22.24
N ASP A 692 -26.51 -12.48 -21.22
CA ASP A 692 -26.35 -11.92 -19.88
C ASP A 692 -25.09 -12.48 -19.20
N MET A 693 -24.81 -13.78 -19.38
CA MET A 693 -23.58 -14.41 -18.90
C MET A 693 -22.34 -13.93 -19.66
N LYS A 694 -22.44 -13.74 -20.98
CA LYS A 694 -21.39 -13.09 -21.79
C LYS A 694 -21.14 -11.66 -21.32
N GLN A 695 -22.18 -10.92 -20.95
CA GLN A 695 -22.07 -9.58 -20.39
C GLN A 695 -21.39 -9.59 -19.00
N ILE A 696 -21.69 -10.56 -18.13
CA ILE A 696 -21.01 -10.71 -16.83
C ILE A 696 -19.52 -11.07 -17.03
N ILE A 697 -19.21 -11.99 -17.95
CA ILE A 697 -17.82 -12.33 -18.30
C ILE A 697 -17.08 -11.10 -18.85
N SER A 698 -17.71 -10.30 -19.72
CA SER A 698 -17.10 -9.06 -20.24
C SER A 698 -16.94 -8.01 -19.14
N GLN A 699 -17.92 -7.83 -18.25
CA GLN A 699 -17.83 -6.92 -17.09
C GLN A 699 -16.70 -7.30 -16.14
N HIS A 700 -16.34 -8.58 -16.02
CA HIS A 700 -15.18 -8.98 -15.21
C HIS A 700 -13.85 -8.75 -15.91
N TYR A 701 -13.76 -9.03 -17.21
CA TYR A 701 -12.55 -8.76 -18.02
C TYR A 701 -12.28 -7.27 -18.24
N LEU A 702 -13.32 -6.42 -18.21
CA LEU A 702 -13.24 -4.98 -18.44
C LEU A 702 -13.36 -4.15 -17.15
N GLY A 703 -13.77 -4.78 -16.05
CA GLY A 703 -14.14 -4.10 -14.80
C GLY A 703 -15.38 -3.20 -14.95
N PRO A 704 -15.73 -2.42 -13.91
CA PRO A 704 -16.67 -1.33 -14.05
C PRO A 704 -16.04 -0.25 -14.96
N LEU A 705 -16.57 -0.09 -16.17
CA LEU A 705 -16.05 0.81 -17.22
C LEU A 705 -16.04 2.29 -16.80
N LYS A 706 -14.97 2.68 -16.09
CA LYS A 706 -14.53 4.05 -15.84
C LYS A 706 -13.02 4.13 -16.02
N ASN A 707 -12.60 4.74 -17.13
CA ASN A 707 -11.21 5.06 -17.49
C ASN A 707 -10.28 3.86 -17.76
N VAL A 708 -10.58 3.09 -18.82
CA VAL A 708 -9.49 2.44 -19.59
C VAL A 708 -8.85 3.50 -20.46
N GLU A 709 -7.88 4.24 -19.90
CA GLU A 709 -7.37 5.44 -20.56
C GLU A 709 -6.34 5.17 -21.66
N ALA A 710 -5.50 4.14 -21.58
CA ALA A 710 -4.58 3.75 -22.66
C ALA A 710 -4.39 2.23 -22.78
N ILE A 711 -4.33 1.70 -24.02
CA ILE A 711 -4.10 0.26 -24.30
C ILE A 711 -3.00 0.04 -25.35
N ASN A 712 -2.13 -0.94 -25.15
CA ASN A 712 -1.12 -1.39 -26.14
C ASN A 712 -1.72 -2.45 -27.10
N ILE A 713 -1.62 -2.24 -28.41
CA ILE A 713 -2.22 -3.14 -29.42
C ILE A 713 -1.66 -4.57 -29.39
N GLY A 714 -0.41 -4.75 -28.95
CA GLY A 714 0.31 -6.02 -29.09
C GLY A 714 -0.36 -7.24 -28.44
N SER A 715 -1.16 -7.05 -27.39
CA SER A 715 -1.75 -8.13 -26.59
C SER A 715 -3.22 -8.44 -26.89
N ILE A 716 -3.95 -7.59 -27.61
CA ILE A 716 -5.43 -7.70 -27.77
C ILE A 716 -5.89 -7.88 -29.22
N ALA A 717 -4.97 -8.14 -30.15
CA ALA A 717 -5.27 -8.25 -31.58
C ALA A 717 -6.43 -9.21 -31.95
N PRO A 718 -6.61 -10.39 -31.32
CA PRO A 718 -7.70 -11.32 -31.67
C PRO A 718 -9.11 -10.80 -31.33
N LEU A 719 -9.25 -10.06 -30.22
CA LEU A 719 -10.54 -9.59 -29.69
C LEU A 719 -11.17 -8.52 -30.59
N LEU A 720 -10.33 -7.64 -31.15
CA LEU A 720 -10.75 -6.62 -32.11
C LEU A 720 -11.24 -7.25 -33.43
N THR A 721 -10.62 -8.33 -33.90
CA THR A 721 -11.08 -9.05 -35.11
C THR A 721 -12.39 -9.82 -34.94
N GLN A 722 -12.95 -9.89 -33.72
CA GLN A 722 -14.20 -10.59 -33.42
C GLN A 722 -15.34 -9.64 -33.02
N ASN A 723 -15.17 -8.31 -33.14
CA ASN A 723 -16.15 -7.27 -32.74
C ASN A 723 -16.62 -7.38 -31.27
N GLN A 724 -15.81 -7.98 -30.38
CA GLN A 724 -16.18 -8.20 -28.97
C GLN A 724 -15.97 -6.97 -28.07
N ILE A 725 -15.27 -5.95 -28.56
CA ILE A 725 -15.10 -4.64 -27.92
C ILE A 725 -15.53 -3.59 -28.92
N GLN A 726 -16.42 -2.67 -28.53
CA GLN A 726 -16.74 -1.50 -29.35
C GLN A 726 -15.58 -0.52 -29.25
N ILE A 727 -15.01 -0.12 -30.39
CA ILE A 727 -13.80 0.74 -30.40
C ILE A 727 -14.11 2.14 -29.82
N GLN A 728 -15.39 2.52 -29.80
CA GLN A 728 -15.95 3.71 -29.15
C GLN A 728 -15.54 3.87 -27.66
N ASP A 729 -15.29 2.77 -26.95
CA ASP A 729 -15.03 2.77 -25.50
C ASP A 729 -13.55 2.98 -25.12
N ILE A 730 -12.62 2.97 -26.09
CA ILE A 730 -11.17 3.03 -25.83
C ILE A 730 -10.63 4.45 -26.06
N LYS A 731 -10.23 5.13 -24.98
CA LYS A 731 -9.81 6.54 -25.03
C LYS A 731 -8.49 6.79 -25.76
N GLN A 732 -7.42 6.06 -25.40
CA GLN A 732 -6.10 6.16 -26.03
C GLN A 732 -5.56 4.80 -26.44
N ILE A 733 -4.76 4.77 -27.51
CA ILE A 733 -4.11 3.56 -28.01
C ILE A 733 -2.61 3.78 -28.20
N LYS A 734 -1.79 2.79 -27.83
CA LYS A 734 -0.32 2.82 -27.92
C LYS A 734 0.22 1.81 -28.92
N ILE A 735 1.08 2.29 -29.83
CA ILE A 735 1.70 1.50 -30.90
C ILE A 735 3.21 1.61 -30.85
N ASN A 736 3.86 0.46 -30.71
CA ASN A 736 5.32 0.32 -30.70
C ASN A 736 5.86 -0.42 -31.94
N ARG A 737 5.02 -0.69 -32.96
CA ARG A 737 5.39 -1.42 -34.19
C ARG A 737 4.57 -1.00 -35.41
N MET A 738 5.25 -0.78 -36.55
CA MET A 738 4.64 -0.39 -37.82
C MET A 738 3.50 -1.32 -38.29
N GLU A 739 3.62 -2.64 -38.06
CA GLU A 739 2.63 -3.64 -38.48
C GLU A 739 1.21 -3.39 -37.93
N ASN A 740 1.10 -2.74 -36.76
CA ASN A 740 -0.16 -2.50 -36.07
C ASN A 740 -0.87 -1.19 -36.50
N LEU A 741 -0.24 -0.37 -37.35
CA LEU A 741 -0.78 0.92 -37.82
C LEU A 741 -2.07 0.80 -38.66
N HIS A 742 -2.50 -0.39 -39.06
CA HIS A 742 -3.78 -0.56 -39.76
C HIS A 742 -5.01 -0.47 -38.84
N LYS A 743 -4.81 -0.61 -37.51
CA LYS A 743 -5.88 -0.76 -36.50
C LYS A 743 -6.41 0.56 -35.91
N ILE A 744 -5.75 1.69 -36.19
CA ILE A 744 -5.98 3.00 -35.53
C ILE A 744 -7.26 3.77 -35.92
N ARG A 745 -8.09 3.24 -36.83
CA ARG A 745 -9.06 4.03 -37.60
C ARG A 745 -10.17 4.71 -36.80
N GLU A 746 -10.49 4.22 -35.61
CA GLU A 746 -11.66 4.63 -34.81
C GLU A 746 -11.30 5.29 -33.47
N PHE A 747 -10.01 5.50 -33.18
CA PHE A 747 -9.53 6.04 -31.90
C PHE A 747 -9.33 7.56 -31.93
N GLN A 748 -9.58 8.23 -30.81
CA GLN A 748 -9.43 9.69 -30.69
C GLN A 748 -8.06 10.12 -30.14
N ASN A 749 -7.49 9.42 -29.16
CA ASN A 749 -6.15 9.71 -28.65
C ASN A 749 -5.18 8.60 -29.07
N ILE A 750 -4.02 8.95 -29.62
CA ILE A 750 -3.10 7.99 -30.21
C ILE A 750 -1.66 8.31 -29.80
N GLU A 751 -0.98 7.31 -29.24
CA GLU A 751 0.46 7.33 -28.97
C GLU A 751 1.18 6.33 -29.90
N ILE A 752 2.16 6.83 -30.65
CA ILE A 752 3.01 6.02 -31.53
C ILE A 752 4.46 6.26 -31.11
N ASN A 753 5.13 5.22 -30.61
CA ASN A 753 6.55 5.26 -30.29
C ASN A 753 7.33 4.39 -31.25
N LEU A 754 8.05 5.03 -32.16
CA LEU A 754 8.87 4.42 -33.21
C LEU A 754 10.23 5.13 -33.31
N SER A 755 10.79 5.57 -32.18
CA SER A 755 12.20 6.01 -32.13
C SER A 755 13.15 4.85 -32.39
N GLU A 756 14.36 5.13 -32.89
CA GLU A 756 15.42 4.12 -33.09
C GLU A 756 15.03 2.98 -34.07
N ASN A 757 14.08 3.23 -34.97
CA ASN A 757 13.52 2.23 -35.90
C ASN A 757 14.06 2.34 -37.35
N ASN A 758 15.12 3.14 -37.58
CA ASN A 758 15.73 3.37 -38.91
C ASN A 758 14.73 3.84 -40.00
N ILE A 759 13.72 4.61 -39.62
CA ILE A 759 12.65 5.08 -40.51
C ILE A 759 13.17 6.18 -41.44
N GLY A 760 13.15 5.93 -42.75
CA GLY A 760 13.44 6.93 -43.78
C GLY A 760 12.20 7.70 -44.29
N ASP A 761 12.42 8.61 -45.24
CA ASP A 761 11.37 9.49 -45.81
C ASP A 761 10.10 8.77 -46.26
N GLU A 762 10.24 7.67 -47.00
CA GLU A 762 9.10 6.89 -47.49
C GLU A 762 8.35 6.17 -46.34
N GLY A 763 9.07 5.78 -45.29
CA GLY A 763 8.47 5.23 -44.07
C GLY A 763 7.68 6.29 -43.31
N SER A 764 8.24 7.49 -43.13
CA SER A 764 7.57 8.65 -42.52
C SER A 764 6.31 9.07 -43.28
N LYS A 765 6.38 9.11 -44.62
CA LYS A 765 5.25 9.34 -45.53
C LYS A 765 4.16 8.27 -45.40
N ASN A 766 4.52 6.99 -45.31
CA ASN A 766 3.55 5.89 -45.18
C ASN A 766 2.91 5.81 -43.78
N LEU A 767 3.67 6.16 -42.73
CA LEU A 767 3.13 6.39 -41.39
C LEU A 767 2.15 7.57 -41.36
N GLY A 768 2.51 8.70 -41.97
CA GLY A 768 1.61 9.84 -42.13
C GLY A 768 0.28 9.44 -42.82
N LYS A 769 0.35 8.71 -43.93
CA LYS A 769 -0.83 8.13 -44.61
C LYS A 769 -1.66 7.22 -43.70
N SER A 770 -1.04 6.43 -42.83
CA SER A 770 -1.79 5.62 -41.87
C SER A 770 -2.57 6.50 -40.89
N ILE A 771 -1.96 7.57 -40.40
CA ILE A 771 -2.57 8.52 -39.45
C ILE A 771 -3.77 9.26 -40.08
N THR A 772 -3.78 9.57 -41.38
CA THR A 772 -4.94 10.23 -42.04
C THR A 772 -6.22 9.38 -42.03
N LEU A 773 -6.11 8.07 -41.79
CA LEU A 773 -7.27 7.19 -41.64
C LEU A 773 -8.03 7.45 -40.32
N CYS A 774 -7.40 8.08 -39.33
CA CYS A 774 -7.96 8.42 -38.02
C CYS A 774 -8.75 9.75 -38.08
N LYS A 775 -9.90 9.77 -38.75
CA LYS A 775 -10.66 11.02 -38.97
C LYS A 775 -11.09 11.74 -37.68
N ASN A 776 -11.20 11.01 -36.56
CA ASN A 776 -11.68 11.53 -35.28
C ASN A 776 -10.54 11.84 -34.27
N ILE A 777 -9.27 11.83 -34.69
CA ILE A 777 -8.13 12.02 -33.79
C ILE A 777 -8.09 13.44 -33.18
N THR A 778 -8.06 13.50 -31.84
CA THR A 778 -7.98 14.72 -31.01
C THR A 778 -6.61 14.88 -30.34
N THR A 779 -5.96 13.78 -29.95
CA THR A 779 -4.59 13.79 -29.42
C THR A 779 -3.67 12.88 -30.24
N LEU A 780 -2.54 13.41 -30.70
CA LEU A 780 -1.49 12.66 -31.37
C LEU A 780 -0.15 12.86 -30.67
N THR A 781 0.34 11.82 -30.01
CA THR A 781 1.71 11.73 -29.51
C THR A 781 2.51 10.82 -30.44
N LEU A 782 3.50 11.35 -31.13
CA LEU A 782 4.28 10.67 -32.15
C LEU A 782 5.79 10.88 -31.90
N ASN A 783 6.46 9.83 -31.43
CA ASN A 783 7.91 9.80 -31.28
C ASN A 783 8.57 9.06 -32.45
N LEU A 784 9.35 9.80 -33.23
CA LEU A 784 10.16 9.37 -34.36
C LEU A 784 11.63 9.81 -34.19
N SER A 785 12.07 10.03 -32.95
CA SER A 785 13.44 10.45 -32.65
C SER A 785 14.47 9.36 -33.04
N GLN A 786 15.71 9.75 -33.37
CA GLN A 786 16.77 8.83 -33.80
C GLN A 786 16.34 7.95 -34.98
N ASN A 787 16.02 8.60 -36.11
CA ASN A 787 15.65 7.94 -37.36
C ASN A 787 16.37 8.62 -38.55
N ASN A 788 16.10 8.16 -39.76
CA ASN A 788 16.70 8.67 -41.00
C ASN A 788 15.70 9.51 -41.82
N ILE A 789 14.82 10.26 -41.15
CA ILE A 789 13.86 11.15 -41.79
C ILE A 789 14.59 12.42 -42.27
N GLY A 790 14.45 12.74 -43.55
CA GLY A 790 14.97 13.94 -44.19
C GLY A 790 13.88 14.98 -44.45
N ALA A 791 14.23 15.98 -45.26
CA ALA A 791 13.35 17.10 -45.57
C ALA A 791 12.01 16.63 -46.19
N LEU A 792 12.07 15.69 -47.14
CA LEU A 792 10.91 15.16 -47.84
C LEU A 792 9.99 14.36 -46.90
N GLY A 793 10.54 13.54 -46.01
CA GLY A 793 9.77 12.78 -45.02
C GLY A 793 9.04 13.69 -44.04
N SER A 794 9.71 14.73 -43.53
CA SER A 794 9.11 15.76 -42.69
C SER A 794 7.96 16.48 -43.42
N LYS A 795 8.21 16.97 -44.63
CA LYS A 795 7.22 17.61 -45.53
C LYS A 795 6.00 16.72 -45.76
N LYS A 796 6.20 15.42 -45.99
CA LYS A 796 5.09 14.46 -46.19
C LYS A 796 4.33 14.17 -44.90
N LEU A 797 5.03 13.88 -43.79
CA LEU A 797 4.40 13.64 -42.48
C LEU A 797 3.55 14.84 -42.04
N GLY A 798 4.12 16.05 -42.07
CA GLY A 798 3.40 17.28 -41.76
C GLY A 798 2.18 17.47 -42.64
N THR A 799 2.31 17.25 -43.96
CA THR A 799 1.18 17.36 -44.90
C THR A 799 0.05 16.39 -44.55
N GLN A 800 0.36 15.14 -44.19
CA GLN A 800 -0.65 14.17 -43.78
C GLN A 800 -1.30 14.53 -42.43
N ILE A 801 -0.54 15.06 -41.46
CA ILE A 801 -1.11 15.54 -40.18
C ILE A 801 -2.15 16.66 -40.41
N THR A 802 -2.04 17.47 -41.49
CA THR A 802 -3.07 18.50 -41.80
C THR A 802 -4.44 17.94 -42.19
N GLU A 803 -4.52 16.68 -42.62
CA GLU A 803 -5.80 16.03 -42.96
C GLU A 803 -6.59 15.65 -41.68
N CYS A 804 -5.90 15.53 -40.55
CA CYS A 804 -6.46 15.23 -39.21
C CYS A 804 -7.01 16.48 -38.52
N ASN A 805 -8.07 17.06 -39.09
CA ASN A 805 -8.66 18.35 -38.68
C ASN A 805 -9.09 18.46 -37.21
N ASN A 806 -9.27 17.35 -36.48
CA ASN A 806 -9.79 17.32 -35.11
C ASN A 806 -8.72 17.43 -34.00
N ILE A 807 -7.42 17.49 -34.34
CA ILE A 807 -6.35 17.48 -33.34
C ILE A 807 -6.36 18.77 -32.50
N THR A 808 -6.49 18.60 -31.18
CA THR A 808 -6.32 19.64 -30.15
C THR A 808 -4.96 19.53 -29.46
N THR A 809 -4.39 18.33 -29.35
CA THR A 809 -3.09 18.09 -28.72
C THR A 809 -2.15 17.36 -29.68
N LEU A 810 -1.04 18.00 -30.06
CA LEU A 810 -0.02 17.42 -30.93
C LEU A 810 1.33 17.40 -30.20
N MET A 811 1.87 16.21 -29.97
CA MET A 811 3.21 16.01 -29.42
C MET A 811 4.07 15.25 -30.43
N LEU A 812 4.86 15.97 -31.22
CA LEU A 812 5.68 15.44 -32.30
C LEU A 812 7.18 15.53 -31.94
N SER A 813 7.83 14.38 -31.79
CA SER A 813 9.28 14.31 -31.57
C SER A 813 9.99 13.72 -32.79
N LEU A 814 10.84 14.54 -33.40
CA LEU A 814 11.65 14.24 -34.59
C LEU A 814 13.14 14.47 -34.33
N SER A 815 13.58 14.57 -33.06
CA SER A 815 14.97 14.86 -32.73
C SER A 815 15.96 13.80 -33.21
N TYR A 816 17.19 14.18 -33.55
CA TYR A 816 18.18 13.32 -34.19
C TYR A 816 17.63 12.71 -35.50
N ASN A 817 17.37 13.58 -36.47
CA ASN A 817 17.00 13.26 -37.85
C ASN A 817 17.73 14.23 -38.80
N ASN A 818 17.55 14.08 -40.11
CA ASN A 818 18.25 14.89 -41.14
C ASN A 818 17.30 15.88 -41.85
N ILE A 819 16.34 16.46 -41.12
CA ILE A 819 15.23 17.23 -41.71
C ILE A 819 15.69 18.53 -42.39
N GLY A 820 16.60 19.28 -41.76
CA GLY A 820 17.12 20.55 -42.28
C GLY A 820 16.06 21.65 -42.46
N ASP A 821 16.48 22.76 -43.08
CA ASP A 821 15.65 23.96 -43.22
C ASP A 821 14.38 23.74 -44.04
N GLU A 822 14.46 23.12 -45.23
CA GLU A 822 13.28 22.95 -46.10
C GLU A 822 12.19 22.11 -45.39
N GLY A 823 12.59 20.97 -44.82
CA GLY A 823 11.67 20.06 -44.16
C GLY A 823 11.06 20.60 -42.87
N THR A 824 11.76 21.49 -42.16
CA THR A 824 11.23 22.15 -40.96
C THR A 824 10.34 23.34 -41.32
N LYS A 825 10.70 24.12 -42.35
CA LYS A 825 9.82 25.15 -42.95
C LYS A 825 8.49 24.54 -43.41
N ASP A 826 8.55 23.43 -44.15
CA ASP A 826 7.35 22.69 -44.57
C ASP A 826 6.54 22.21 -43.37
N LEU A 827 7.18 21.57 -42.39
CA LEU A 827 6.49 21.02 -41.22
C LEU A 827 5.78 22.12 -40.42
N GLY A 828 6.46 23.25 -40.17
CA GLY A 828 5.84 24.43 -39.56
C GLY A 828 4.65 24.92 -40.39
N THR A 829 4.85 25.15 -41.69
CA THR A 829 3.81 25.60 -42.64
C THR A 829 2.60 24.66 -42.68
N ARG A 830 2.80 23.37 -42.39
CA ARG A 830 1.72 22.38 -42.29
C ARG A 830 1.03 22.37 -40.94
N ILE A 831 1.77 22.36 -39.83
CA ILE A 831 1.18 22.45 -38.48
C ILE A 831 0.34 23.74 -38.33
N ALA A 832 0.74 24.83 -39.00
CA ALA A 832 -0.02 26.08 -39.13
C ALA A 832 -1.44 25.94 -39.71
N GLN A 833 -1.74 24.85 -40.41
CA GLN A 833 -3.06 24.58 -41.00
C GLN A 833 -3.99 23.84 -40.03
N CYS A 834 -3.46 23.27 -38.94
CA CYS A 834 -4.19 22.54 -37.92
C CYS A 834 -4.85 23.48 -36.91
N ASN A 835 -5.91 24.18 -37.35
CA ASN A 835 -6.56 25.27 -36.60
C ASN A 835 -7.03 24.94 -35.17
N ASN A 836 -7.26 23.67 -34.83
CA ASN A 836 -7.84 23.25 -33.55
C ASN A 836 -6.81 22.99 -32.43
N ILE A 837 -5.50 23.05 -32.72
CA ILE A 837 -4.46 22.75 -31.72
C ILE A 837 -4.44 23.79 -30.60
N THR A 838 -4.62 23.32 -29.35
CA THR A 838 -4.46 24.09 -28.11
C THR A 838 -3.15 23.75 -27.39
N THR A 839 -2.65 22.53 -27.54
CA THR A 839 -1.36 22.08 -26.96
C THR A 839 -0.44 21.55 -28.04
N LEU A 840 0.73 22.17 -28.21
CA LEU A 840 1.73 21.77 -29.19
C LEU A 840 3.07 21.47 -28.48
N THR A 841 3.58 20.26 -28.61
CA THR A 841 4.97 19.92 -28.32
C THR A 841 5.64 19.55 -29.63
N LEU A 842 6.68 20.29 -30.03
CA LEU A 842 7.44 20.06 -31.24
C LEU A 842 8.92 19.98 -30.88
N ASN A 843 9.49 18.77 -30.95
CA ASN A 843 10.90 18.52 -30.70
C ASN A 843 11.64 18.23 -32.01
N LEU A 844 12.51 19.18 -32.37
CA LEU A 844 13.36 19.22 -33.56
C LEU A 844 14.84 19.38 -33.16
N SER A 845 15.22 18.90 -31.98
CA SER A 845 16.61 18.86 -31.53
C SER A 845 17.51 18.10 -32.52
N ASP A 846 18.73 18.58 -32.76
CA ASP A 846 19.69 18.04 -33.74
C ASP A 846 19.05 17.63 -35.08
N ASN A 847 18.68 18.64 -35.87
CA ASN A 847 18.09 18.47 -37.20
C ASN A 847 18.73 19.39 -38.26
N LYS A 848 19.87 20.02 -37.95
CA LYS A 848 20.66 20.91 -38.82
C LYS A 848 19.88 22.16 -39.29
N ILE A 849 18.93 22.64 -38.49
CA ILE A 849 18.10 23.83 -38.75
C ILE A 849 18.96 25.11 -38.60
N GLY A 850 18.74 26.10 -39.45
CA GLY A 850 19.44 27.39 -39.49
C GLY A 850 18.51 28.60 -39.31
N ALA A 851 19.10 29.80 -39.39
CA ALA A 851 18.45 31.07 -39.07
C ALA A 851 17.15 31.33 -39.86
N LEU A 852 17.17 31.11 -41.18
CA LEU A 852 16.02 31.39 -42.06
C LEU A 852 14.83 30.49 -41.74
N CYS A 853 15.07 29.24 -41.33
CA CYS A 853 13.98 28.34 -40.96
C CYS A 853 13.40 28.63 -39.58
N ALA A 854 14.18 29.18 -38.64
CA ALA A 854 13.65 29.61 -37.34
C ALA A 854 12.59 30.74 -37.50
N LYS A 855 12.81 31.65 -38.46
CA LYS A 855 11.82 32.64 -38.91
C LYS A 855 10.56 31.96 -39.44
N ASP A 856 10.72 31.09 -40.43
CA ASP A 856 9.60 30.40 -41.09
C ASP A 856 8.75 29.60 -40.10
N LEU A 857 9.39 28.89 -39.17
CA LEU A 857 8.72 28.12 -38.13
C LEU A 857 7.97 29.03 -37.15
N GLY A 858 8.59 30.14 -36.72
CA GLY A 858 7.95 31.13 -35.86
C GLY A 858 6.71 31.77 -36.51
N THR A 859 6.84 32.24 -37.76
CA THR A 859 5.74 32.80 -38.54
C THR A 859 4.63 31.77 -38.82
N SER A 860 5.00 30.50 -39.02
CA SER A 860 4.02 29.43 -39.20
C SER A 860 3.21 29.17 -37.92
N ILE A 861 3.89 29.00 -36.78
CA ILE A 861 3.22 28.78 -35.49
C ILE A 861 2.39 30.01 -35.08
N ALA A 862 2.72 31.23 -35.55
CA ALA A 862 1.90 32.42 -35.34
C ALA A 862 0.52 32.39 -36.00
N LEU A 863 0.28 31.47 -36.95
CA LEU A 863 -1.05 31.23 -37.52
C LEU A 863 -1.92 30.34 -36.62
N CYS A 864 -1.32 29.56 -35.71
CA CYS A 864 -2.01 28.65 -34.78
C CYS A 864 -2.68 29.39 -33.60
N LYS A 865 -3.74 30.14 -33.90
CA LYS A 865 -4.41 31.06 -32.96
C LYS A 865 -4.93 30.43 -31.65
N ASN A 866 -5.14 29.11 -31.61
CA ASN A 866 -5.76 28.44 -30.47
C ASN A 866 -4.77 27.85 -29.46
N ILE A 867 -3.45 27.89 -29.72
CA ILE A 867 -2.45 27.34 -28.80
C ILE A 867 -2.41 28.13 -27.50
N THR A 868 -2.50 27.42 -26.37
CA THR A 868 -2.32 27.94 -25.01
C THR A 868 -1.06 27.39 -24.33
N THR A 869 -0.64 26.17 -24.70
CA THR A 869 0.58 25.53 -24.21
C THR A 869 1.47 25.13 -25.37
N LEU A 870 2.71 25.62 -25.38
CA LEU A 870 3.69 25.34 -26.42
C LEU A 870 5.03 24.91 -25.82
N THR A 871 5.52 23.75 -26.25
CA THR A 871 6.90 23.30 -26.04
C THR A 871 7.61 23.21 -27.39
N LEU A 872 8.58 24.06 -27.63
CA LEU A 872 9.39 24.11 -28.85
C LEU A 872 10.85 23.81 -28.50
N ASN A 873 11.31 22.60 -28.81
CA ASN A 873 12.71 22.21 -28.64
C ASN A 873 13.45 22.26 -29.98
N LEU A 874 14.40 23.18 -30.07
CA LEU A 874 15.26 23.45 -31.22
C LEU A 874 16.74 23.29 -30.86
N SER A 875 17.07 22.60 -29.77
CA SER A 875 18.45 22.43 -29.31
C SER A 875 19.39 21.76 -30.34
N TYR A 876 20.70 22.01 -30.23
CA TYR A 876 21.73 21.47 -31.12
C TYR A 876 21.50 21.77 -32.62
N ASN A 877 21.06 22.99 -32.93
CA ASN A 877 20.89 23.48 -34.30
C ASN A 877 21.81 24.70 -34.57
N ASN A 878 21.62 25.41 -35.68
CA ASN A 878 22.45 26.51 -36.15
C ASN A 878 21.64 27.82 -36.28
N ILE A 879 20.68 28.05 -35.39
CA ILE A 879 19.72 29.17 -35.49
C ILE A 879 20.41 30.54 -35.48
N GLY A 880 21.41 30.75 -34.61
CA GLY A 880 22.17 32.00 -34.52
C GLY A 880 21.32 33.25 -34.25
N ASP A 881 21.94 34.43 -34.39
CA ASP A 881 21.35 35.70 -33.95
C ASP A 881 20.10 36.12 -34.73
N GLU A 882 20.15 36.15 -36.06
CA GLU A 882 18.99 36.56 -36.88
C GLU A 882 17.82 35.56 -36.74
N GLY A 883 18.11 34.28 -36.55
CA GLY A 883 17.08 33.25 -36.40
C GLY A 883 16.31 33.37 -35.08
N ILE A 884 16.99 33.68 -33.97
CA ILE A 884 16.29 33.86 -32.69
C ILE A 884 15.57 35.22 -32.60
N LYS A 885 16.10 36.27 -33.23
CA LYS A 885 15.41 37.55 -33.44
C LYS A 885 14.09 37.35 -34.20
N ASP A 886 14.14 36.66 -35.32
CA ASP A 886 12.96 36.38 -36.14
C ASP A 886 11.97 35.46 -35.41
N LEU A 887 12.44 34.43 -34.70
CA LEU A 887 11.58 33.59 -33.87
C LEU A 887 10.91 34.43 -32.75
N GLY A 888 11.70 35.19 -32.00
CA GLY A 888 11.26 36.07 -30.90
C GLY A 888 10.15 37.03 -31.30
N THR A 889 10.34 37.76 -32.41
CA THR A 889 9.35 38.72 -32.93
C THR A 889 8.05 38.06 -33.42
N ASN A 890 8.10 36.78 -33.82
CA ASN A 890 6.89 36.00 -34.10
C ASN A 890 6.19 35.49 -32.82
N ILE A 891 6.92 35.14 -31.74
CA ILE A 891 6.33 34.70 -30.46
C ILE A 891 5.35 35.75 -29.90
N VAL A 892 5.63 37.03 -30.11
CA VAL A 892 4.77 38.16 -29.71
C VAL A 892 3.34 38.07 -30.28
N GLN A 893 3.16 37.38 -31.40
CA GLN A 893 1.86 37.24 -32.06
C GLN A 893 0.96 36.18 -31.40
N TRP A 894 1.52 35.35 -30.51
CA TRP A 894 0.86 34.19 -29.90
C TRP A 894 -0.03 34.58 -28.70
N LYS A 895 -1.09 35.35 -28.97
CA LYS A 895 -1.95 36.01 -27.97
C LYS A 895 -2.65 35.11 -26.95
N ASN A 896 -2.68 33.79 -27.16
CA ASN A 896 -3.34 32.83 -26.28
C ASN A 896 -2.36 31.96 -25.47
N ILE A 897 -1.04 32.01 -25.76
CA ILE A 897 -0.06 31.18 -25.07
C ILE A 897 0.21 31.69 -23.65
N THR A 898 -0.12 30.86 -22.68
CA THR A 898 0.12 31.06 -21.25
C THR A 898 1.31 30.26 -20.76
N ASN A 899 1.58 29.10 -21.36
CA ASN A 899 2.70 28.23 -21.00
C ASN A 899 3.65 28.09 -22.20
N LEU A 900 4.88 28.59 -22.09
CA LEU A 900 5.90 28.51 -23.13
C LEU A 900 7.17 27.84 -22.62
N THR A 901 7.54 26.73 -23.24
CA THR A 901 8.87 26.12 -23.11
C THR A 901 9.60 26.31 -24.44
N LEU A 902 10.69 27.09 -24.42
CA LEU A 902 11.52 27.38 -25.58
C LEU A 902 12.95 26.90 -25.30
N ASN A 903 13.36 25.81 -25.95
CA ASN A 903 14.70 25.27 -25.83
C ASN A 903 15.54 25.57 -27.07
N LEU A 904 16.61 26.33 -26.85
CA LEU A 904 17.57 26.88 -27.82
C LEU A 904 19.00 26.51 -27.43
N LYS A 905 19.20 25.46 -26.64
CA LYS A 905 20.53 24.98 -26.24
C LYS A 905 21.44 24.75 -27.45
N SER A 906 22.71 25.14 -27.35
CA SER A 906 23.74 24.90 -28.38
C SER A 906 23.36 25.43 -29.78
N ASN A 907 22.81 26.65 -29.90
CA ASN A 907 22.36 27.22 -31.18
C ASN A 907 23.24 28.31 -31.79
N LYS A 908 24.42 28.57 -31.21
CA LYS A 908 25.36 29.63 -31.63
C LYS A 908 24.75 31.04 -31.56
N ILE A 909 23.79 31.25 -30.65
CA ILE A 909 23.23 32.57 -30.35
C ILE A 909 24.28 33.37 -29.57
N GLY A 910 24.47 34.64 -29.91
CA GLY A 910 25.33 35.58 -29.22
C GLY A 910 24.56 36.79 -28.68
N VAL A 911 25.31 37.78 -28.18
CA VAL A 911 24.77 38.98 -27.51
C VAL A 911 23.69 39.70 -28.34
N LYS A 912 23.83 39.74 -29.67
CA LYS A 912 22.84 40.39 -30.55
C LYS A 912 21.51 39.62 -30.59
N GLY A 913 21.54 38.33 -30.86
CA GLY A 913 20.32 37.50 -30.89
C GLY A 913 19.63 37.45 -29.53
N VAL A 914 20.42 37.45 -28.45
CA VAL A 914 19.89 37.60 -27.08
C VAL A 914 19.20 38.95 -26.87
N LYS A 915 19.79 40.06 -27.34
CA LYS A 915 19.19 41.38 -27.22
C LYS A 915 17.87 41.50 -27.98
N ASP A 916 17.83 40.97 -29.20
CA ASP A 916 16.62 40.93 -30.02
C ASP A 916 15.55 40.00 -29.38
N LEU A 917 15.97 38.91 -28.72
CA LEU A 917 15.09 38.05 -27.93
C LEU A 917 14.56 38.77 -26.67
N GLY A 918 15.39 39.45 -25.89
CA GLY A 918 14.97 40.22 -24.71
C GLY A 918 13.96 41.31 -25.07
N THR A 919 14.22 42.02 -26.17
CA THR A 919 13.29 42.99 -26.78
C THR A 919 11.96 42.35 -27.18
N SER A 920 11.99 41.09 -27.62
CA SER A 920 10.79 40.32 -27.96
C SER A 920 10.03 39.84 -26.71
N ILE A 921 10.73 39.33 -25.69
CA ILE A 921 10.16 38.89 -24.41
C ILE A 921 9.35 40.02 -23.76
N ALA A 922 9.84 41.26 -23.83
CA ALA A 922 9.16 42.46 -23.32
C ALA A 922 7.70 42.64 -23.81
N LEU A 923 7.31 41.95 -24.88
CA LEU A 923 6.00 42.05 -25.51
C LEU A 923 5.10 40.82 -25.24
N TRP A 924 5.54 39.83 -24.45
CA TRP A 924 4.83 38.56 -24.19
C TRP A 924 3.75 38.68 -23.10
N LYS A 925 2.69 39.47 -23.37
CA LYS A 925 1.64 39.90 -22.41
C LYS A 925 0.74 38.80 -21.80
N TYR A 926 0.91 37.55 -22.18
CA TYR A 926 -0.02 36.45 -21.85
C TYR A 926 0.63 35.29 -21.09
N ILE A 927 1.96 35.20 -21.10
CA ILE A 927 2.69 34.06 -20.52
C ILE A 927 2.67 34.14 -19.00
N THR A 928 2.25 33.04 -18.37
CA THR A 928 2.24 32.79 -16.92
C THR A 928 3.34 31.84 -16.48
N ALA A 929 3.73 30.90 -17.33
CA ALA A 929 4.85 29.99 -17.12
C ALA A 929 5.81 30.04 -18.31
N LEU A 930 7.08 30.37 -18.04
CA LEU A 930 8.14 30.46 -19.05
C LEU A 930 9.31 29.55 -18.68
N THR A 931 9.65 28.60 -19.55
CA THR A 931 10.93 27.91 -19.55
C THR A 931 11.74 28.38 -20.76
N LEU A 932 12.87 29.04 -20.52
CA LEU A 932 13.79 29.52 -21.53
C LEU A 932 15.15 28.85 -21.32
N ASP A 933 15.50 27.92 -22.21
CA ASP A 933 16.80 27.25 -22.23
C ASP A 933 17.68 27.82 -23.35
N LEU A 934 18.77 28.47 -22.92
CA LEU A 934 19.81 29.07 -23.74
C LEU A 934 21.19 28.48 -23.38
N GLN A 935 21.25 27.25 -22.85
CA GLN A 935 22.49 26.54 -22.53
C GLN A 935 23.48 26.52 -23.71
N SER A 936 24.79 26.63 -23.44
CA SER A 936 25.86 26.52 -24.44
C SER A 936 25.71 27.48 -25.64
N ASN A 937 25.28 28.71 -25.37
CA ASN A 937 25.33 29.83 -26.32
C ASN A 937 26.48 30.78 -25.92
N ASN A 938 26.63 31.92 -26.59
CA ASN A 938 27.70 32.89 -26.32
C ASN A 938 27.14 34.14 -25.61
N ILE A 939 26.49 33.92 -24.48
CA ILE A 939 25.79 34.97 -23.72
C ILE A 939 26.69 35.55 -22.63
N ASP A 940 26.76 36.87 -22.52
CA ASP A 940 27.53 37.61 -21.53
C ASP A 940 26.61 38.42 -20.60
N ALA A 941 27.21 39.33 -19.81
CA ALA A 941 26.46 40.23 -18.92
C ALA A 941 25.43 41.11 -19.67
N GLN A 942 25.77 41.63 -20.86
CA GLN A 942 24.87 42.48 -21.63
C GLN A 942 23.70 41.66 -22.20
N GLY A 943 23.94 40.44 -22.69
CA GLY A 943 22.85 39.55 -23.09
C GLY A 943 21.91 39.21 -21.93
N VAL A 944 22.47 38.89 -20.76
CA VAL A 944 21.71 38.67 -19.53
C VAL A 944 20.85 39.88 -19.15
N LYS A 945 21.41 41.09 -19.21
CA LYS A 945 20.72 42.36 -18.96
C LYS A 945 19.54 42.60 -19.90
N ASP A 946 19.72 42.36 -21.19
CA ASP A 946 18.66 42.54 -22.19
C ASP A 946 17.51 41.53 -21.98
N LEU A 947 17.82 40.27 -21.63
CA LEU A 947 16.79 39.28 -21.26
C LEU A 947 16.06 39.65 -19.96
N GLY A 948 16.80 40.04 -18.92
CA GLY A 948 16.22 40.43 -17.63
C GLY A 948 15.30 41.65 -17.74
N THR A 949 15.68 42.61 -18.59
CA THR A 949 14.85 43.77 -18.96
C THR A 949 13.55 43.33 -19.63
N GLY A 950 13.62 42.36 -20.54
CA GLY A 950 12.45 41.79 -21.21
C GLY A 950 11.49 41.10 -20.24
N ILE A 951 12.01 40.16 -19.44
CA ILE A 951 11.23 39.41 -18.45
C ILE A 951 10.56 40.36 -17.43
N ALA A 952 11.22 41.47 -17.07
CA ALA A 952 10.66 42.47 -16.16
C ALA A 952 9.44 43.24 -16.69
N GLN A 953 9.14 43.19 -17.99
CA GLN A 953 7.88 43.71 -18.54
C GLN A 953 6.73 42.67 -18.55
N CYS A 954 7.03 41.40 -18.28
CA CYS A 954 6.07 40.30 -18.35
C CYS A 954 5.26 40.17 -17.05
N GLU A 955 4.30 41.09 -16.83
CA GLU A 955 3.51 41.18 -15.60
C GLU A 955 2.79 39.88 -15.17
N LYS A 956 2.61 38.89 -16.04
CA LYS A 956 1.88 37.65 -15.75
C LYS A 956 2.73 36.46 -15.33
N ILE A 957 4.06 36.51 -15.49
CA ILE A 957 4.91 35.34 -15.21
C ILE A 957 4.95 35.09 -13.69
N THR A 958 4.47 33.91 -13.28
CA THR A 958 4.55 33.40 -11.90
C THR A 958 5.56 32.27 -11.75
N THR A 959 5.84 31.56 -12.85
CA THR A 959 6.82 30.47 -12.89
C THR A 959 7.84 30.74 -14.00
N LEU A 960 9.12 30.84 -13.64
CA LEU A 960 10.22 31.06 -14.56
C LEU A 960 11.30 30.00 -14.37
N GLN A 961 11.65 29.31 -15.44
CA GLN A 961 12.88 28.52 -15.54
C GLN A 961 13.80 29.19 -16.57
N PHE A 962 14.94 29.68 -16.12
CA PHE A 962 15.88 30.43 -16.94
C PHE A 962 17.24 29.71 -16.92
N ILE A 963 17.54 29.03 -18.02
CA ILE A 963 18.68 28.11 -18.13
C ILE A 963 19.73 28.73 -19.05
N LEU A 964 20.91 28.96 -18.49
CA LEU A 964 22.01 29.75 -19.04
C LEU A 964 23.36 29.07 -18.80
N ASP A 965 23.42 27.76 -18.58
CA ASP A 965 24.69 27.08 -18.28
C ASP A 965 25.62 26.99 -19.51
N TYR A 966 26.94 26.93 -19.26
CA TYR A 966 28.00 26.95 -20.28
C TYR A 966 27.97 28.21 -21.18
N ASN A 967 27.69 29.37 -20.60
CA ASN A 967 27.77 30.68 -21.25
C ASN A 967 29.00 31.47 -20.76
N ASN A 968 29.08 32.78 -21.06
CA ASN A 968 30.18 33.69 -20.71
C ASN A 968 29.78 34.72 -19.63
N ILE A 969 28.84 34.38 -18.75
CA ILE A 969 28.33 35.28 -17.70
C ILE A 969 29.40 35.45 -16.61
N GLY A 970 29.80 36.69 -16.33
CA GLY A 970 30.69 37.05 -15.22
C GLY A 970 29.96 37.82 -14.11
N ASP A 971 30.72 38.41 -13.18
CA ASP A 971 30.19 39.11 -11.99
C ASP A 971 29.12 40.16 -12.33
N GLU A 972 29.41 41.07 -13.27
CA GLU A 972 28.44 42.10 -13.71
C GLU A 972 27.15 41.49 -14.27
N GLY A 973 27.19 40.29 -14.86
CA GLY A 973 26.01 39.59 -15.36
C GLY A 973 25.17 38.96 -14.24
N ALA A 974 25.82 38.41 -13.21
CA ALA A 974 25.11 37.89 -12.03
C ALA A 974 24.50 39.03 -11.18
N LYS A 975 25.17 40.18 -11.13
CA LYS A 975 24.67 41.45 -10.58
C LYS A 975 23.50 42.05 -11.37
N ASP A 976 23.56 42.03 -12.71
CA ASP A 976 22.41 42.36 -13.55
C ASP A 976 21.25 41.38 -13.25
N LEU A 977 21.47 40.06 -13.17
CA LEU A 977 20.42 39.10 -12.76
C LEU A 977 19.82 39.43 -11.40
N GLY A 978 20.63 39.71 -10.37
CA GLY A 978 20.13 40.14 -9.06
C GLY A 978 19.21 41.35 -9.18
N THR A 979 19.66 42.37 -9.92
CA THR A 979 18.88 43.59 -10.19
C THR A 979 17.53 43.28 -10.85
N TYR A 980 17.48 42.39 -11.85
CA TYR A 980 16.23 42.03 -12.53
C TYR A 980 15.33 41.08 -11.71
N VAL A 981 15.89 40.21 -10.86
CA VAL A 981 15.10 39.35 -9.94
C VAL A 981 14.21 40.20 -9.01
N VAL A 982 14.69 41.35 -8.53
CA VAL A 982 13.87 42.31 -7.75
C VAL A 982 12.69 42.85 -8.59
N LEU A 983 12.91 43.09 -9.87
CA LEU A 983 11.91 43.64 -10.80
C LEU A 983 10.87 42.61 -11.25
N TRP A 984 11.14 41.30 -11.13
CA TRP A 984 10.22 40.21 -11.51
C TRP A 984 9.12 39.96 -10.46
N LYS A 985 8.39 41.02 -10.09
CA LYS A 985 7.44 41.16 -8.95
C LYS A 985 6.30 40.15 -8.81
N ASN A 986 6.13 39.22 -9.75
CA ASN A 986 5.05 38.22 -9.74
C ASN A 986 5.54 36.76 -9.74
N ILE A 987 6.85 36.52 -9.84
CA ILE A 987 7.42 35.16 -9.80
C ILE A 987 7.34 34.59 -8.37
N THR A 988 6.71 33.42 -8.25
CA THR A 988 6.69 32.60 -7.04
C THR A 988 7.59 31.38 -7.15
N ASN A 989 7.75 30.83 -8.35
CA ASN A 989 8.64 29.71 -8.65
C ASN A 989 9.76 30.17 -9.59
N LEU A 990 10.99 30.26 -9.08
CA LEU A 990 12.16 30.66 -9.86
C LEU A 990 13.17 29.51 -9.94
N THR A 991 13.58 29.15 -11.16
CA THR A 991 14.76 28.34 -11.43
C THR A 991 15.76 29.15 -12.24
N LEU A 992 16.95 29.37 -11.70
CA LEU A 992 18.12 29.92 -12.39
C LEU A 992 19.17 28.81 -12.53
N ASN A 993 19.56 28.47 -13.76
CA ASN A 993 20.71 27.60 -13.99
C ASN A 993 21.83 28.41 -14.67
N LEU A 994 22.92 28.60 -13.94
CA LEU A 994 24.08 29.43 -14.27
C LEU A 994 25.39 28.60 -14.24
N LYS A 995 25.30 27.27 -14.27
CA LYS A 995 26.43 26.36 -14.24
C LYS A 995 27.49 26.65 -15.32
N SER A 996 28.76 26.38 -15.02
CA SER A 996 29.90 26.52 -15.95
C SER A 996 30.00 27.89 -16.63
N ASN A 997 29.69 28.96 -15.90
CA ASN A 997 29.93 30.34 -16.29
C ASN A 997 31.22 30.85 -15.60
N LYS A 998 31.37 32.16 -15.40
CA LYS A 998 32.55 32.84 -14.84
C LYS A 998 32.19 33.73 -13.64
N ILE A 999 31.18 33.34 -12.86
CA ILE A 999 30.66 34.11 -11.74
C ILE A 999 31.58 33.95 -10.52
N GLY A 1000 32.19 35.04 -10.06
CA GLY A 1000 33.03 35.10 -8.87
C GLY A 1000 32.26 35.50 -7.61
N GLU A 1001 33.02 35.86 -6.57
CA GLU A 1001 32.52 36.27 -5.26
C GLU A 1001 31.49 37.41 -5.35
N LEU A 1002 31.83 38.47 -6.07
CA LEU A 1002 31.01 39.68 -6.20
C LEU A 1002 29.71 39.41 -6.98
N GLY A 1003 29.79 38.60 -8.04
CA GLY A 1003 28.61 38.21 -8.81
C GLY A 1003 27.62 37.39 -8.01
N VAL A 1004 28.11 36.44 -7.19
CA VAL A 1004 27.24 35.68 -6.29
C VAL A 1004 26.59 36.61 -5.26
N LYS A 1005 27.36 37.50 -4.62
CA LYS A 1005 26.89 38.49 -3.64
C LYS A 1005 25.75 39.37 -4.18
N ASP A 1006 25.93 39.95 -5.35
CA ASP A 1006 24.95 40.86 -5.95
C ASP A 1006 23.70 40.10 -6.42
N LEU A 1007 23.87 38.90 -6.98
CA LEU A 1007 22.77 38.01 -7.36
C LEU A 1007 21.88 37.67 -6.16
N VAL A 1008 22.46 37.22 -5.05
CA VAL A 1008 21.67 36.80 -3.87
C VAL A 1008 21.11 37.97 -3.08
N THR A 1009 21.70 39.16 -3.20
CA THR A 1009 21.12 40.39 -2.65
C THR A 1009 19.81 40.73 -3.36
N GLY A 1010 19.76 40.60 -4.69
CA GLY A 1010 18.53 40.75 -5.46
C GLY A 1010 17.48 39.66 -5.20
N ILE A 1011 17.91 38.42 -4.98
CA ILE A 1011 17.02 37.32 -4.55
C ILE A 1011 16.40 37.62 -3.18
N ALA A 1012 17.20 38.11 -2.22
CA ALA A 1012 16.74 38.43 -0.87
C ALA A 1012 15.67 39.53 -0.81
N GLU A 1013 15.72 40.51 -1.72
CA GLU A 1013 14.74 41.58 -1.83
C GLU A 1013 13.42 41.12 -2.48
N GLN A 1014 13.40 39.99 -3.19
CA GLN A 1014 12.22 39.51 -3.91
C GLN A 1014 11.22 38.80 -2.98
N LYS A 1015 10.21 39.55 -2.52
CA LYS A 1015 9.22 39.11 -1.53
C LYS A 1015 8.21 38.05 -2.02
N LYS A 1016 8.18 37.63 -3.28
CA LYS A 1016 7.22 36.62 -3.77
C LYS A 1016 7.75 35.21 -4.01
N ILE A 1017 9.06 35.00 -4.09
CA ILE A 1017 9.61 33.66 -4.39
C ILE A 1017 9.39 32.75 -3.19
N THR A 1018 8.64 31.67 -3.40
CA THR A 1018 8.42 30.58 -2.43
C THR A 1018 9.25 29.35 -2.76
N THR A 1019 9.51 29.12 -4.05
CA THR A 1019 10.31 28.01 -4.57
C THR A 1019 11.48 28.57 -5.36
N LEU A 1020 12.71 28.34 -4.90
CA LEU A 1020 13.94 28.75 -5.57
C LEU A 1020 14.80 27.53 -5.92
N THR A 1021 15.21 27.45 -7.18
CA THR A 1021 16.29 26.57 -7.65
C THR A 1021 17.40 27.44 -8.24
N LEU A 1022 18.63 27.27 -7.77
CA LEU A 1022 19.80 28.04 -8.20
C LEU A 1022 20.99 27.09 -8.39
N ASP A 1023 21.31 26.79 -9.66
CA ASP A 1023 22.52 26.05 -10.03
C ASP A 1023 23.63 27.05 -10.39
N LEU A 1024 24.70 27.05 -9.60
CA LEU A 1024 25.93 27.83 -9.76
C LEU A 1024 27.16 26.94 -9.94
N ARG A 1025 26.99 25.66 -10.30
CA ARG A 1025 28.07 24.66 -10.43
C ARG A 1025 29.22 25.16 -11.32
N SER A 1026 30.46 24.85 -10.98
CA SER A 1026 31.65 25.11 -11.81
C SER A 1026 31.96 26.59 -12.16
N ASN A 1027 31.56 27.54 -11.32
CA ASN A 1027 31.84 28.98 -11.48
C ASN A 1027 33.11 29.46 -10.74
N LYS A 1028 33.54 28.75 -9.69
CA LYS A 1028 34.81 28.94 -8.92
C LYS A 1028 34.90 30.18 -8.00
N PHE A 1029 33.77 30.64 -7.45
CA PHE A 1029 33.72 31.80 -6.55
C PHE A 1029 34.31 31.59 -5.13
N GLY A 1030 34.59 30.34 -4.72
CA GLY A 1030 35.28 30.03 -3.46
C GLY A 1030 34.53 30.35 -2.17
N ASP A 1031 35.28 30.43 -1.06
CA ASP A 1031 34.74 30.50 0.31
C ASP A 1031 33.91 31.76 0.60
N ASN A 1032 34.38 32.93 0.19
CA ASN A 1032 33.69 34.20 0.44
C ASN A 1032 32.35 34.29 -0.31
N GLY A 1033 32.32 33.79 -1.56
CA GLY A 1033 31.09 33.79 -2.37
C GLY A 1033 29.99 32.93 -1.76
N VAL A 1034 30.34 31.81 -1.08
CA VAL A 1034 29.34 31.01 -0.36
C VAL A 1034 28.94 31.63 0.99
N GLU A 1035 29.80 32.45 1.62
CA GLU A 1035 29.40 33.25 2.79
C GLU A 1035 28.29 34.26 2.42
N ASP A 1036 28.52 35.07 1.39
CA ASP A 1036 27.54 36.05 0.93
C ASP A 1036 26.26 35.35 0.40
N LEU A 1037 26.39 34.21 -0.28
CA LEU A 1037 25.24 33.37 -0.66
C LEU A 1037 24.39 32.99 0.56
N GLY A 1038 25.03 32.47 1.61
CA GLY A 1038 24.33 32.10 2.84
C GLY A 1038 23.61 33.28 3.49
N LYS A 1039 24.31 34.43 3.60
CA LYS A 1039 23.77 35.70 4.15
C LYS A 1039 22.63 36.27 3.31
N GLY A 1040 22.64 36.09 1.99
CA GLY A 1040 21.57 36.52 1.09
C GLY A 1040 20.32 35.68 1.28
N ILE A 1041 20.44 34.35 1.17
CA ILE A 1041 19.32 33.43 1.39
C ILE A 1041 18.70 33.60 2.79
N ALA A 1042 19.51 33.82 3.83
CA ALA A 1042 19.03 34.06 5.21
C ALA A 1042 18.16 35.31 5.41
N LYS A 1043 18.17 36.26 4.45
CA LYS A 1043 17.27 37.45 4.46
C LYS A 1043 15.94 37.21 3.74
N SER A 1044 15.76 36.07 3.06
CA SER A 1044 14.62 35.81 2.19
C SER A 1044 13.37 35.46 3.00
N GLU A 1045 12.36 36.33 2.99
CA GLU A 1045 11.19 36.21 3.87
C GLU A 1045 10.25 35.04 3.54
N ASN A 1046 10.19 34.57 2.28
CA ASN A 1046 9.11 33.66 1.83
C ASN A 1046 9.58 32.36 1.16
N ILE A 1047 10.89 32.13 1.01
CA ILE A 1047 11.40 30.88 0.42
C ILE A 1047 11.17 29.71 1.38
N THR A 1048 10.38 28.73 0.96
CA THR A 1048 10.07 27.50 1.72
C THR A 1048 10.69 26.26 1.07
N THR A 1049 10.87 26.26 -0.24
CA THR A 1049 11.56 25.21 -0.99
C THR A 1049 12.79 25.81 -1.67
N LEU A 1050 13.98 25.28 -1.35
CA LEU A 1050 15.25 25.73 -1.89
C LEU A 1050 16.06 24.57 -2.46
N THR A 1051 16.55 24.74 -3.68
CA THR A 1051 17.56 23.88 -4.30
C THR A 1051 18.77 24.73 -4.67
N LEU A 1052 19.93 24.43 -4.09
CA LEU A 1052 21.22 25.05 -4.39
C LEU A 1052 22.17 24.00 -4.98
N ASP A 1053 22.77 24.29 -6.13
CA ASP A 1053 23.87 23.50 -6.66
C ASP A 1053 25.15 24.35 -6.72
N LEU A 1054 26.07 24.06 -5.81
CA LEU A 1054 27.31 24.79 -5.57
C LEU A 1054 28.53 23.91 -5.88
N SER A 1055 28.37 22.84 -6.66
CA SER A 1055 29.42 21.87 -6.96
C SER A 1055 30.59 22.48 -7.75
N PHE A 1056 31.80 21.95 -7.57
CA PHE A 1056 33.02 22.34 -8.30
C PHE A 1056 33.35 23.86 -8.25
N ASN A 1057 33.09 24.52 -7.13
CA ASN A 1057 33.26 25.96 -6.95
C ASN A 1057 34.50 26.37 -6.14
N ASN A 1058 35.42 25.44 -5.88
CA ASN A 1058 36.60 25.62 -5.03
C ASN A 1058 36.25 26.03 -3.57
N ILE A 1059 35.07 25.67 -3.08
CA ILE A 1059 34.68 25.85 -1.68
C ILE A 1059 35.55 24.92 -0.82
N GLY A 1060 36.10 25.41 0.28
CA GLY A 1060 36.88 24.64 1.24
C GLY A 1060 36.26 24.65 2.64
N ASP A 1061 37.05 24.23 3.63
CA ASP A 1061 36.64 24.20 5.04
C ASP A 1061 36.09 25.55 5.54
N LYS A 1062 36.63 26.68 5.07
CA LYS A 1062 36.18 28.02 5.46
C LYS A 1062 34.83 28.39 4.85
N GLY A 1063 34.58 28.08 3.58
CA GLY A 1063 33.28 28.34 2.97
C GLY A 1063 32.18 27.49 3.62
N ALA A 1064 32.51 26.30 4.10
CA ALA A 1064 31.64 25.49 4.94
C ALA A 1064 31.45 26.06 6.37
N GLU A 1065 32.51 26.60 6.99
CA GLU A 1065 32.46 27.38 8.24
C GLU A 1065 31.56 28.61 8.12
N TYR A 1066 31.57 29.28 6.97
CA TYR A 1066 30.74 30.44 6.67
C TYR A 1066 29.28 30.07 6.35
N LEU A 1067 29.06 29.01 5.55
CA LEU A 1067 27.72 28.59 5.13
C LEU A 1067 26.90 27.99 6.29
N GLY A 1068 27.53 27.16 7.13
CA GLY A 1068 26.87 26.45 8.22
C GLY A 1068 25.99 27.34 9.11
N PRO A 1069 26.54 28.37 9.77
CA PRO A 1069 25.77 29.31 10.58
C PRO A 1069 24.62 30.02 9.82
N GLN A 1070 24.68 30.13 8.49
CA GLN A 1070 23.58 30.70 7.71
C GLN A 1070 22.45 29.70 7.48
N ILE A 1071 22.74 28.40 7.31
CA ILE A 1071 21.71 27.34 7.23
C ILE A 1071 20.81 27.35 8.47
N ALA A 1072 21.37 27.61 9.66
CA ALA A 1072 20.61 27.78 10.89
C ALA A 1072 19.63 28.99 10.86
N ASN A 1073 19.98 30.03 10.10
CA ASN A 1073 19.19 31.24 9.91
C ASN A 1073 18.17 31.16 8.75
N TRP A 1074 18.15 30.07 7.98
CA TRP A 1074 17.20 29.84 6.88
C TRP A 1074 15.81 29.43 7.41
N ILE A 1075 15.23 30.27 8.27
CA ILE A 1075 14.11 29.91 9.16
C ILE A 1075 12.83 29.46 8.45
N ASN A 1076 12.59 29.85 7.20
CA ASN A 1076 11.37 29.51 6.46
C ASN A 1076 11.50 28.25 5.59
N ILE A 1077 12.74 27.77 5.39
CA ILE A 1077 13.01 26.66 4.46
C ILE A 1077 12.62 25.33 5.11
N SER A 1078 11.70 24.62 4.45
CA SER A 1078 11.21 23.30 4.84
C SER A 1078 11.74 22.17 3.95
N THR A 1079 12.02 22.47 2.69
CA THR A 1079 12.69 21.56 1.76
C THR A 1079 13.99 22.20 1.31
N LEU A 1080 15.13 21.59 1.66
CA LEU A 1080 16.46 22.01 1.22
C LEU A 1080 17.12 20.89 0.40
N THR A 1081 17.48 21.19 -0.84
CA THR A 1081 18.48 20.46 -1.60
C THR A 1081 19.75 21.31 -1.67
N LEU A 1082 20.89 20.78 -1.24
CA LEU A 1082 22.19 21.43 -1.26
C LEU A 1082 23.22 20.47 -1.86
N ASN A 1083 23.68 20.76 -3.07
CA ASN A 1083 24.78 20.03 -3.70
C ASN A 1083 26.08 20.82 -3.59
N LEU A 1084 27.11 20.15 -3.05
CA LEU A 1084 28.45 20.65 -2.81
C LEU A 1084 29.51 19.72 -3.44
N GLN A 1085 29.13 18.78 -4.32
CA GLN A 1085 30.04 17.85 -5.00
C GLN A 1085 31.31 18.51 -5.57
N GLY A 1086 32.47 17.86 -5.49
CA GLY A 1086 33.68 18.31 -6.21
C GLY A 1086 34.37 19.54 -5.62
N ASN A 1087 34.20 19.78 -4.32
CA ASN A 1087 34.82 20.88 -3.57
C ASN A 1087 35.97 20.33 -2.67
N ASN A 1088 36.39 21.06 -1.63
CA ASN A 1088 37.48 20.67 -0.72
C ASN A 1088 37.06 20.77 0.75
N ILE A 1089 35.86 20.28 1.08
CA ILE A 1089 35.28 20.36 2.43
C ILE A 1089 35.60 19.07 3.18
N ASP A 1090 36.39 19.14 4.25
CA ASP A 1090 36.64 18.03 5.18
C ASP A 1090 36.19 18.40 6.59
N LYS A 1091 37.00 19.18 7.32
CA LYS A 1091 36.68 19.62 8.69
C LYS A 1091 35.53 20.63 8.72
N GLY A 1092 35.35 21.38 7.64
CA GLY A 1092 34.26 22.32 7.45
C GLY A 1092 32.88 21.68 7.53
N ALA A 1093 32.78 20.37 7.28
CA ALA A 1093 31.53 19.62 7.40
C ALA A 1093 30.95 19.62 8.83
N PHE A 1094 31.77 19.91 9.87
CA PHE A 1094 31.30 20.22 11.22
C PHE A 1094 30.34 21.41 11.27
N PHE A 1095 30.68 22.50 10.59
CA PHE A 1095 29.87 23.71 10.59
C PHE A 1095 28.61 23.53 9.75
N LEU A 1096 28.69 22.79 8.63
CA LEU A 1096 27.49 22.39 7.88
C LEU A 1096 26.54 21.56 8.75
N GLY A 1097 27.05 20.50 9.40
CA GLY A 1097 26.25 19.66 10.30
C GLY A 1097 25.61 20.47 11.45
N THR A 1098 26.37 21.37 12.07
CA THR A 1098 25.91 22.23 13.16
C THR A 1098 24.90 23.28 12.67
N GLY A 1099 25.09 23.83 11.47
CA GLY A 1099 24.13 24.71 10.82
C GLY A 1099 22.78 24.05 10.59
N ILE A 1100 22.82 22.82 10.07
CA ILE A 1100 21.64 21.99 9.84
C ILE A 1100 20.99 21.60 11.19
N SER A 1101 21.75 21.33 12.25
CA SER A 1101 21.18 20.96 13.57
C SER A 1101 20.36 22.05 14.24
N PHE A 1102 20.72 23.31 14.05
CA PHE A 1102 19.94 24.45 14.54
C PHE A 1102 18.76 24.82 13.63
N SER A 1103 18.63 24.22 12.44
CA SER A 1103 17.49 24.46 11.55
C SER A 1103 16.18 23.89 12.13
N LYS A 1104 15.17 24.75 12.26
CA LYS A 1104 13.91 24.43 12.97
C LYS A 1104 12.82 23.86 12.06
N ASN A 1105 12.89 24.19 10.78
CA ASN A 1105 11.83 23.93 9.82
C ASN A 1105 12.20 23.01 8.67
N ILE A 1106 13.49 22.72 8.41
CA ILE A 1106 13.89 21.75 7.37
C ILE A 1106 13.36 20.35 7.74
N THR A 1107 12.51 19.80 6.87
CA THR A 1107 11.92 18.47 6.96
C THR A 1107 12.50 17.53 5.90
N THR A 1108 12.65 18.01 4.68
CA THR A 1108 13.34 17.33 3.58
C THR A 1108 14.72 17.95 3.42
N LEU A 1109 15.77 17.14 3.64
CA LEU A 1109 17.15 17.50 3.33
C LEU A 1109 17.72 16.55 2.28
N THR A 1110 18.17 17.10 1.17
CA THR A 1110 19.05 16.42 0.20
C THR A 1110 20.41 17.10 0.24
N LEU A 1111 21.46 16.38 0.64
CA LEU A 1111 22.82 16.89 0.75
C LEU A 1111 23.76 16.03 -0.08
N ASN A 1112 24.39 16.61 -1.10
CA ASN A 1112 25.42 15.92 -1.89
C ASN A 1112 26.79 16.53 -1.58
N LEU A 1113 27.72 15.70 -1.14
CA LEU A 1113 29.10 16.02 -0.77
C LEU A 1113 30.10 15.09 -1.48
N VAL A 1114 29.73 14.51 -2.64
CA VAL A 1114 30.60 13.65 -3.46
C VAL A 1114 31.93 14.32 -3.76
N ASP A 1115 33.04 13.58 -3.78
CA ASP A 1115 34.35 14.08 -4.23
C ASP A 1115 34.77 15.39 -3.52
N ASN A 1116 34.64 15.44 -2.20
CA ASN A 1116 35.06 16.59 -1.37
C ASN A 1116 36.38 16.37 -0.63
N LYS A 1117 36.97 15.17 -0.74
CA LYS A 1117 38.15 14.69 0.00
C LYS A 1117 37.91 14.57 1.52
N MET A 1118 36.66 14.45 1.94
CA MET A 1118 36.30 14.15 3.33
C MET A 1118 36.99 12.86 3.79
N ASN A 1119 37.46 12.86 5.03
CA ASN A 1119 37.83 11.65 5.76
C ASN A 1119 36.90 11.45 6.97
N ASP A 1120 37.15 10.39 7.72
CA ASP A 1120 36.34 9.95 8.86
C ASP A 1120 36.10 11.04 9.91
N TYR A 1121 37.03 11.98 10.13
CA TYR A 1121 36.81 13.11 11.03
C TYR A 1121 35.77 14.09 10.47
N GLY A 1122 35.86 14.47 9.19
CA GLY A 1122 34.86 15.31 8.53
C GLY A 1122 33.47 14.68 8.54
N VAL A 1123 33.39 13.38 8.24
CA VAL A 1123 32.14 12.60 8.27
C VAL A 1123 31.56 12.51 9.69
N LYS A 1124 32.39 12.20 10.71
CA LYS A 1124 31.99 12.17 12.12
C LYS A 1124 31.32 13.46 12.56
N TYR A 1125 31.89 14.61 12.19
CA TYR A 1125 31.34 15.90 12.58
C TYR A 1125 30.04 16.26 11.84
N LEU A 1126 29.96 15.97 10.54
CA LEU A 1126 28.70 16.10 9.79
C LEU A 1126 27.59 15.24 10.41
N ALA A 1127 27.91 13.99 10.75
CA ALA A 1127 27.01 13.01 11.34
C ALA A 1127 26.50 13.43 12.72
N GLN A 1128 27.35 14.01 13.57
CA GLN A 1128 26.95 14.56 14.88
C GLN A 1128 25.96 15.72 14.75
N GLY A 1129 26.14 16.58 13.73
CA GLY A 1129 25.20 17.66 13.43
C GLY A 1129 23.88 17.14 12.88
N ILE A 1130 23.93 16.30 11.84
CA ILE A 1130 22.74 15.64 11.27
C ILE A 1130 21.96 14.91 12.38
N GLY A 1131 22.63 14.15 13.26
CA GLY A 1131 22.00 13.42 14.37
C GLY A 1131 21.20 14.26 15.37
N GLN A 1132 21.49 15.56 15.49
CA GLN A 1132 20.73 16.48 16.34
C GLN A 1132 19.46 17.02 15.66
N CYS A 1133 19.28 16.78 14.35
CA CYS A 1133 18.21 17.33 13.51
C CYS A 1133 16.86 16.64 13.74
N LYS A 1134 16.19 16.96 14.86
CA LYS A 1134 14.86 16.43 15.23
C LYS A 1134 13.75 16.74 14.21
N ASN A 1135 14.02 17.55 13.20
CA ASN A 1135 13.07 17.99 12.18
C ASN A 1135 13.22 17.24 10.84
N ILE A 1136 14.39 16.64 10.56
CA ILE A 1136 14.69 16.01 9.26
C ILE A 1136 14.08 14.62 9.20
N THR A 1137 13.44 14.37 8.07
CA THR A 1137 12.36 13.37 7.94
C THR A 1137 12.35 12.67 6.58
N THR A 1138 12.74 13.38 5.53
CA THR A 1138 13.37 12.79 4.35
C THR A 1138 14.82 13.24 4.37
N LEU A 1139 15.76 12.30 4.41
CA LEU A 1139 17.20 12.57 4.28
C LEU A 1139 17.72 11.84 3.05
N MET A 1140 18.32 12.57 2.14
CA MET A 1140 19.12 12.02 1.05
C MET A 1140 20.55 12.54 1.23
N LEU A 1141 21.54 11.65 1.35
CA LEU A 1141 22.93 12.02 1.59
C LEU A 1141 23.84 11.26 0.62
N ASP A 1142 24.55 11.97 -0.25
CA ASP A 1142 25.52 11.38 -1.18
C ASP A 1142 26.94 11.80 -0.78
N LEU A 1143 27.78 10.81 -0.47
CA LEU A 1143 29.13 10.97 0.06
C LEU A 1143 30.16 10.14 -0.73
N ARG A 1144 29.81 9.63 -1.91
CA ARG A 1144 30.70 8.83 -2.77
C ARG A 1144 31.98 9.58 -3.16
N SER A 1145 33.02 8.84 -3.53
CA SER A 1145 34.34 9.38 -3.92
C SER A 1145 35.06 10.23 -2.85
N ASN A 1146 34.65 10.15 -1.58
CA ASN A 1146 35.43 10.63 -0.45
C ASN A 1146 36.32 9.51 0.12
N ASN A 1147 37.26 9.87 1.00
CA ASN A 1147 38.22 8.95 1.62
C ASN A 1147 37.69 8.44 2.98
N ILE A 1148 36.49 7.84 2.95
CA ILE A 1148 35.77 7.35 4.12
C ILE A 1148 36.15 5.88 4.38
N GLN A 1149 36.44 5.55 5.63
CA GLN A 1149 36.80 4.22 6.12
C GLN A 1149 35.79 3.76 7.19
N ASP A 1150 36.07 2.65 7.86
CA ASP A 1150 35.14 2.02 8.80
C ASP A 1150 34.72 2.94 9.96
N GLU A 1151 35.60 3.79 10.51
CA GLU A 1151 35.22 4.66 11.63
C GLU A 1151 34.25 5.75 11.17
N GLY A 1152 34.49 6.37 10.02
CA GLY A 1152 33.65 7.38 9.41
C GLY A 1152 32.29 6.84 9.00
N ALA A 1153 32.24 5.65 8.40
CA ALA A 1153 30.99 4.96 8.07
C ALA A 1153 30.18 4.62 9.34
N ASN A 1154 30.84 4.12 10.39
CA ASN A 1154 30.19 3.83 11.67
C ASN A 1154 29.72 5.10 12.39
N ASP A 1155 30.48 6.20 12.36
CA ASP A 1155 30.03 7.47 12.92
C ASP A 1155 28.87 8.09 12.14
N LEU A 1156 28.85 7.93 10.82
CA LEU A 1156 27.69 8.32 10.03
C LEU A 1156 26.46 7.50 10.40
N GLY A 1157 26.61 6.18 10.54
CA GLY A 1157 25.59 5.29 11.08
C GLY A 1157 25.07 5.75 12.45
N ARG A 1158 25.98 6.03 13.40
CA ARG A 1158 25.65 6.52 14.75
C ARG A 1158 25.00 7.90 14.75
N GLY A 1159 25.37 8.78 13.83
CA GLY A 1159 24.82 10.13 13.70
C GLY A 1159 23.42 10.11 13.11
N ILE A 1160 23.24 9.55 11.91
CA ILE A 1160 21.93 9.48 11.25
C ILE A 1160 20.92 8.71 12.12
N ALA A 1161 21.35 7.67 12.85
CA ALA A 1161 20.51 6.95 13.82
C ALA A 1161 19.92 7.81 14.96
N GLN A 1162 20.50 8.97 15.28
CA GLN A 1162 19.94 9.90 16.28
C GLN A 1162 18.79 10.74 15.70
N CYS A 1163 18.61 10.75 14.37
CA CYS A 1163 17.51 11.43 13.69
C CYS A 1163 16.21 10.63 13.84
N GLN A 1164 15.59 10.72 15.02
CA GLN A 1164 14.38 9.98 15.43
C GLN A 1164 13.17 10.10 14.48
N ASN A 1165 13.24 11.02 13.52
CA ASN A 1165 12.15 11.41 12.62
C ASN A 1165 12.38 11.05 11.14
N ILE A 1166 13.49 10.43 10.75
CA ILE A 1166 13.70 9.99 9.36
C ILE A 1166 12.72 8.86 8.99
N THR A 1167 12.02 9.03 7.86
CA THR A 1167 11.09 8.04 7.29
C THR A 1167 11.34 7.67 5.83
N THR A 1168 12.24 8.40 5.17
CA THR A 1168 12.90 8.03 3.91
C THR A 1168 14.36 8.42 4.05
N LEU A 1169 15.26 7.45 3.89
CA LEU A 1169 16.71 7.62 3.95
C LEU A 1169 17.34 7.09 2.67
N MET A 1170 17.94 7.96 1.88
CA MET A 1170 18.82 7.54 0.78
C MET A 1170 20.25 7.90 1.15
N LEU A 1171 21.16 6.94 1.06
CA LEU A 1171 22.54 7.10 1.49
C LEU A 1171 23.51 6.48 0.48
N ASP A 1172 24.10 7.32 -0.36
CA ASP A 1172 25.02 6.89 -1.41
C ASP A 1172 26.46 6.96 -0.86
N LEU A 1173 27.15 5.82 -0.77
CA LEU A 1173 28.45 5.66 -0.12
C LEU A 1173 29.32 4.63 -0.84
N ARG A 1174 30.62 4.93 -1.02
CA ARG A 1174 31.56 3.97 -1.59
C ARG A 1174 32.14 3.04 -0.52
N LEU A 1175 31.39 2.01 -0.16
CA LEU A 1175 31.78 0.92 0.74
C LEU A 1175 31.90 -0.40 -0.02
N ASP A 1176 32.45 -1.44 0.62
CA ASP A 1176 32.31 -2.83 0.14
C ASP A 1176 30.96 -3.46 0.53
N GLU A 1177 30.64 -4.61 -0.04
CA GLU A 1177 29.35 -5.30 0.16
C GLU A 1177 29.10 -5.67 1.64
N GLN A 1178 30.13 -6.07 2.40
CA GLN A 1178 29.98 -6.38 3.82
C GLN A 1178 29.85 -5.12 4.67
N GLN A 1179 30.56 -4.04 4.33
CA GLN A 1179 30.44 -2.74 4.97
C GLN A 1179 29.06 -2.11 4.74
N CYS A 1180 28.54 -2.15 3.50
CA CYS A 1180 27.16 -1.76 3.16
C CYS A 1180 26.16 -2.55 4.00
N ILE A 1181 26.23 -3.89 4.01
CA ILE A 1181 25.33 -4.74 4.80
C ILE A 1181 25.43 -4.43 6.30
N GLN A 1182 26.62 -4.17 6.84
CA GLN A 1182 26.79 -3.80 8.25
C GLN A 1182 26.18 -2.43 8.58
N LEU A 1183 26.41 -1.42 7.72
CA LEU A 1183 25.84 -0.08 7.90
C LEU A 1183 24.31 -0.08 7.72
N GLU A 1184 23.80 -0.80 6.73
CA GLU A 1184 22.36 -0.98 6.49
C GLU A 1184 21.69 -1.68 7.67
N ASN A 1185 22.27 -2.75 8.21
CA ASN A 1185 21.77 -3.40 9.42
C ASN A 1185 21.83 -2.47 10.65
N SER A 1186 22.91 -1.70 10.80
CA SER A 1186 23.09 -0.74 11.92
C SER A 1186 22.09 0.41 11.87
N LEU A 1187 21.83 0.95 10.68
CA LEU A 1187 20.84 2.00 10.44
C LEU A 1187 19.42 1.45 10.53
N SER A 1188 19.10 0.33 9.88
CA SER A 1188 17.76 -0.30 9.93
C SER A 1188 17.34 -0.63 11.37
N LYS A 1189 18.26 -1.17 12.18
CA LYS A 1189 18.05 -1.48 13.59
C LYS A 1189 17.70 -0.26 14.45
N GLN A 1190 18.11 0.95 14.06
CA GLN A 1190 17.88 2.19 14.81
C GLN A 1190 16.78 3.07 14.19
N LEU A 1191 16.62 3.03 12.87
CA LEU A 1191 15.67 3.79 12.06
C LEU A 1191 14.58 2.87 11.47
N GLN A 1192 14.06 1.95 12.29
CA GLN A 1192 13.16 0.84 11.93
C GLN A 1192 11.75 1.24 11.39
N LYS A 1193 11.59 2.46 10.87
CA LYS A 1193 10.40 3.04 10.21
C LYS A 1193 10.78 3.90 8.99
N ALA A 1194 12.08 4.04 8.70
CA ALA A 1194 12.56 4.62 7.47
C ALA A 1194 12.51 3.62 6.32
N GLU A 1195 12.13 4.11 5.15
CA GLU A 1195 12.39 3.49 3.87
C GLU A 1195 13.85 3.80 3.53
N ILE A 1196 14.75 2.86 3.84
CA ILE A 1196 16.20 3.02 3.68
C ILE A 1196 16.61 2.47 2.32
N THR A 1197 17.50 3.17 1.63
CA THR A 1197 18.16 2.69 0.41
C THR A 1197 19.62 3.15 0.44
N ILE A 1198 20.55 2.21 0.31
CA ILE A 1198 22.00 2.48 0.28
C ILE A 1198 22.54 2.07 -1.09
N PHE A 1199 23.40 2.90 -1.69
CA PHE A 1199 23.93 2.75 -3.06
C PHE A 1199 25.45 2.98 -3.14
#